data_AF-A0A2A5E410-F1
#
_entry.id   AF-A0A2A5E410-F1
#
_cell.length_a   1.000
_cell.length_b   1.000
_cell.length_c   1.000
_cell.angle_alpha   90.00
_cell.angle_beta   90.00
_cell.angle_gamma   90.00
#
_symmetry.space_group_name_H-M   'P 1'
#
loop_
_entity.id
_entity.type
_entity.pdbx_description
1 polymer ?
#
loop_
_entity_poly.entity_id
_entity_poly.type
_entity_poly.pdbx_seq_one_letter_code
_entity_poly.pdbx_strand_id
1 'polypeptide(L)'
;MKFIVLFCSLILVSFSILIIAEDDPYKEFTIKRKSVYEFTTDPKVKVDGDKITISFTSKDYCDATVAIENKSGKIIRHLASGVLGKNAPEPFKKNSLSQTLIWDSKNDQGRYVKDKKNIRIRVSLGLYVEYDKALNYSPHKRIGQRALIKMAPEGLYVFESRGRDNLRLFDRNGKYIKTIYPFPADQINNVIGLKWTSYPKRKKVPLKNSNYHQTFLTSGDNDDEQSGLKSGMVNIGASGIAIHGKKIAIAHEHLNRLATDGSTGGLPLSGPKTGISFKRSGYGGEGSGTVFIGPSSMAFSPDGKTLYYTGIMWHDSYTASPGVIPVVYQMSYAKNDEPTVFAGFPDLKKYGNDDKHFGTPTSLDLDANGNVYVTDYINDRIQVFSPVGKLIKSIICIKPAKILIHKKTNKVYVFSWSSIGMSKMMLNDKRYKKYNGRKVKQTLTTISAFPICKVESVEEFKIGNYPAGRFTKGAMTHISIDSWAKELTFWVSGKNHIRTEEANKWSGRRNSDAKAKRFVSGVRKYQKVKGIWTEILNFGNFVNKTVKRGKSLKWNIQNLYVNPSTGKLYVGEADSGPTGKAFMELLEIDPNTGEVKVIVLPFNPMDIAFDLDGLIYMRTMNILVRYDTKTWKEVPFDYGAEKKRVGQDGGIGGTSSPSISCILLPATNAVCYHQGGMSINAKGDIAIACHTATKKYKSEGVAVKDVEIVKTYQPSQYPGRTSSSTSLCIHVWDKRGQIKMQDVVNGTPMTDGVFIDNKLNLYMMATKARTIKGKYLQDGMSSTLIKFKPKKGRFLQPGKNIPIPLSTDNYPKRKQEIKGFWVEDYEWIYGGVGYGGFNASWSSGGCACWFARFKLDYFQRSFVPEPMQYSVSVLDSNGNLILRIGQYGNEDSSGKKGLVKTKGDGIGLFHPAFTAVHSDKRVFISDVGNARIVSAFLKYHKEKIIDVK
;
A
#
# COMPACT_ATOMS: atom_id res chain seq x y z
N MET A 1 7.85 50.11 -63.64
CA MET A 1 7.84 48.64 -63.41
C MET A 1 8.86 48.14 -62.37
N LYS A 2 9.40 48.99 -61.47
CA LYS A 2 10.27 48.58 -60.34
C LYS A 2 9.69 48.87 -58.94
N PHE A 3 8.49 49.45 -58.86
CA PHE A 3 7.79 49.76 -57.60
C PHE A 3 6.70 48.74 -57.20
N ILE A 4 6.29 47.85 -58.12
CA ILE A 4 5.25 46.83 -57.85
C ILE A 4 5.85 45.52 -57.34
N VAL A 5 7.13 45.25 -57.60
CA VAL A 5 7.78 44.00 -57.16
C VAL A 5 8.21 44.06 -55.68
N LEU A 6 8.53 45.23 -55.13
CA LEU A 6 8.97 45.37 -53.74
C LEU A 6 7.81 45.33 -52.72
N PHE A 7 6.59 45.71 -53.14
CA PHE A 7 5.42 45.69 -52.26
C PHE A 7 4.80 44.28 -52.13
N CYS A 8 4.94 43.44 -53.16
CA CYS A 8 4.51 42.04 -53.08
C CYS A 8 5.47 41.15 -52.25
N SER A 9 6.75 41.51 -52.11
CA SER A 9 7.70 40.76 -51.27
C SER A 9 7.52 41.01 -49.76
N LEU A 10 7.05 42.20 -49.36
CA LEU A 10 6.78 42.50 -47.94
C LEU A 10 5.43 41.96 -47.45
N ILE A 11 4.46 41.74 -48.35
CA ILE A 11 3.16 41.15 -47.99
C ILE A 11 3.24 39.61 -47.90
N LEU A 12 4.16 38.96 -48.62
CA LEU A 12 4.37 37.51 -48.56
C LEU A 12 5.29 37.03 -47.43
N VAL A 13 6.11 37.91 -46.83
CA VAL A 13 6.91 37.58 -45.63
C VAL A 13 6.18 37.90 -44.32
N SER A 14 5.03 38.57 -44.39
CA SER A 14 4.20 38.90 -43.21
C SER A 14 3.10 37.85 -42.92
N PHE A 15 2.94 36.83 -43.78
CA PHE A 15 1.87 35.83 -43.67
C PHE A 15 2.35 34.38 -43.52
N SER A 16 3.60 34.18 -43.08
CA SER A 16 4.17 32.84 -42.88
C SER A 16 5.04 32.83 -41.64
N ILE A 17 4.42 32.77 -40.47
CA ILE A 17 4.80 32.07 -39.22
C ILE A 17 3.74 32.47 -38.16
N LEU A 18 2.48 32.16 -38.45
CA LEU A 18 1.58 31.70 -37.38
C LEU A 18 1.84 30.20 -37.28
N ILE A 19 3.04 29.83 -36.79
CA ILE A 19 3.18 28.53 -36.15
C ILE A 19 2.23 28.64 -34.96
N ILE A 20 1.02 28.10 -35.12
CA ILE A 20 0.19 27.69 -34.00
C ILE A 20 1.09 26.71 -33.25
N ALA A 21 1.81 27.21 -32.24
CA ALA A 21 2.59 26.35 -31.37
C ALA A 21 1.59 25.35 -30.81
N GLU A 22 1.70 24.10 -31.28
CA GLU A 22 0.82 23.03 -30.83
C GLU A 22 0.92 23.00 -29.30
N ASP A 23 -0.20 23.26 -28.64
CA ASP A 23 -0.30 23.42 -27.20
C ASP A 23 0.32 22.17 -26.54
N ASP A 24 1.38 22.32 -25.72
CA ASP A 24 2.15 21.17 -25.18
C ASP A 24 1.17 20.16 -24.56
N PRO A 25 1.02 18.96 -25.13
CA PRO A 25 -0.01 17.99 -24.72
C PRO A 25 0.24 17.43 -23.32
N TYR A 26 1.44 17.67 -22.76
CA TYR A 26 1.84 17.25 -21.42
C TYR A 26 1.93 18.42 -20.44
N LYS A 27 1.42 19.60 -20.82
CA LYS A 27 1.42 20.80 -19.96
C LYS A 27 0.75 20.58 -18.61
N GLU A 28 -0.20 19.65 -18.48
CA GLU A 28 -0.86 19.35 -17.20
C GLU A 28 0.16 18.91 -16.11
N PHE A 29 1.33 18.38 -16.47
CA PHE A 29 2.30 17.83 -15.51
C PHE A 29 3.39 18.80 -15.04
N THR A 30 3.47 20.00 -15.60
CA THR A 30 4.43 21.02 -15.20
C THR A 30 3.92 21.81 -13.99
N ILE A 31 4.77 22.07 -13.00
CA ILE A 31 4.47 23.02 -11.93
C ILE A 31 4.17 24.40 -12.55
N LYS A 32 3.04 25.00 -12.17
CA LYS A 32 2.49 26.22 -12.80
C LYS A 32 2.92 27.51 -12.11
N ARG A 33 3.27 27.45 -10.83
CA ARG A 33 3.74 28.62 -10.07
C ARG A 33 5.18 28.99 -10.42
N LYS A 34 5.49 30.27 -10.30
CA LYS A 34 6.86 30.79 -10.22
C LYS A 34 7.39 30.69 -8.79
N SER A 35 8.71 30.61 -8.64
CA SER A 35 9.38 30.40 -7.34
C SER A 35 9.85 31.69 -6.65
N VAL A 36 9.16 32.80 -6.90
CA VAL A 36 9.40 34.11 -6.26
C VAL A 36 8.23 34.41 -5.33
N TYR A 37 8.47 34.46 -4.02
CA TYR A 37 7.42 34.52 -2.99
C TYR A 37 7.52 35.80 -2.16
N GLU A 38 7.46 36.95 -2.83
CA GLU A 38 7.58 38.27 -2.23
C GLU A 38 6.36 39.14 -2.55
N PHE A 39 6.00 40.02 -1.62
CA PHE A 39 5.05 41.09 -1.87
C PHE A 39 5.78 42.33 -2.39
N THR A 40 5.31 42.93 -3.48
CA THR A 40 5.71 44.29 -3.88
C THR A 40 4.85 45.34 -3.19
N THR A 41 3.59 45.00 -2.92
CA THR A 41 2.70 45.75 -2.03
C THR A 41 2.17 44.80 -0.97
N ASP A 42 2.54 45.05 0.29
CA ASP A 42 2.05 44.30 1.43
C ASP A 42 0.52 44.30 1.49
N PRO A 43 -0.11 43.25 2.03
CA PRO A 43 -1.57 43.18 2.06
C PRO A 43 -2.18 44.33 2.88
N LYS A 44 -3.33 44.82 2.42
CA LYS A 44 -4.11 45.90 3.04
C LYS A 44 -5.57 45.51 3.12
N VAL A 45 -6.24 45.97 4.17
CA VAL A 45 -7.66 45.68 4.45
C VAL A 45 -8.44 46.99 4.51
N LYS A 46 -9.55 47.07 3.78
CA LYS A 46 -10.54 48.16 3.88
C LYS A 46 -11.87 47.56 4.33
N VAL A 47 -12.42 48.07 5.42
CA VAL A 47 -13.71 47.66 5.97
C VAL A 47 -14.77 48.66 5.51
N ASP A 48 -15.84 48.16 4.90
CA ASP A 48 -17.01 48.93 4.47
C ASP A 48 -18.28 48.16 4.87
N GLY A 49 -18.75 48.39 6.10
CA GLY A 49 -19.82 47.61 6.71
C GLY A 49 -19.50 46.11 6.77
N ASP A 50 -20.27 45.30 6.04
CA ASP A 50 -20.08 43.84 5.94
C ASP A 50 -19.19 43.42 4.76
N LYS A 51 -18.74 44.37 3.93
CA LYS A 51 -17.80 44.10 2.84
C LYS A 51 -16.39 44.44 3.28
N ILE A 52 -15.52 43.45 3.33
CA ILE A 52 -14.12 43.62 3.70
C ILE A 52 -13.27 43.36 2.45
N THR A 53 -12.60 44.40 1.98
CA THR A 53 -11.74 44.36 0.79
C THR A 53 -10.30 44.09 1.19
N ILE A 54 -9.69 43.06 0.59
CA ILE A 54 -8.32 42.63 0.85
C ILE A 54 -7.54 42.85 -0.43
N SER A 55 -6.47 43.66 -0.38
CA SER A 55 -5.64 43.94 -1.54
C SER A 55 -4.18 43.63 -1.27
N PHE A 56 -3.45 43.10 -2.24
CA PHE A 56 -2.00 42.86 -2.16
C PHE A 56 -1.41 42.79 -3.57
N THR A 57 -0.09 42.96 -3.71
CA THR A 57 0.61 42.70 -4.98
C THR A 57 1.78 41.75 -4.75
N SER A 58 1.80 40.67 -5.53
CA SER A 58 2.91 39.70 -5.56
C SER A 58 3.98 40.13 -6.56
N LYS A 59 5.23 39.73 -6.34
CA LYS A 59 6.35 40.04 -7.25
C LYS A 59 6.32 39.25 -8.56
N ASP A 60 5.74 38.05 -8.54
CA ASP A 60 5.60 37.18 -9.72
C ASP A 60 4.38 36.26 -9.54
N TYR A 61 4.01 35.50 -10.58
CA TYR A 61 2.89 34.57 -10.60
C TYR A 61 3.18 33.28 -9.79
N CYS A 62 3.39 33.45 -8.48
CA CYS A 62 3.45 32.36 -7.52
C CYS A 62 2.04 31.86 -7.15
N ASP A 63 1.94 30.89 -6.24
CA ASP A 63 0.67 30.58 -5.59
C ASP A 63 0.44 31.46 -4.35
N ALA A 64 -0.83 31.77 -4.10
CA ALA A 64 -1.29 32.57 -2.97
C ALA A 64 -2.45 31.88 -2.24
N THR A 65 -2.54 32.06 -0.93
CA THR A 65 -3.67 31.65 -0.09
C THR A 65 -4.14 32.83 0.74
N VAL A 66 -5.45 33.06 0.80
CA VAL A 66 -6.09 34.04 1.67
C VAL A 66 -7.05 33.33 2.60
N ALA A 67 -6.78 33.40 3.90
CA ALA A 67 -7.59 32.80 4.96
C ALA A 67 -8.12 33.89 5.90
N ILE A 68 -9.36 33.72 6.35
CA ILE A 68 -9.92 34.51 7.44
C ILE A 68 -9.94 33.62 8.68
N GLU A 69 -9.31 34.06 9.75
CA GLU A 69 -9.13 33.29 10.97
C GLU A 69 -9.48 34.10 12.20
N ASN A 70 -9.78 33.44 13.31
CA ASN A 70 -9.84 34.13 14.60
C ASN A 70 -8.43 34.35 15.19
N LYS A 71 -8.32 35.04 16.33
CA LYS A 71 -7.04 35.25 17.02
C LYS A 71 -6.34 33.97 17.48
N SER A 72 -7.05 32.84 17.59
CA SER A 72 -6.43 31.53 17.88
C SER A 72 -5.92 30.79 16.63
N GLY A 73 -6.03 31.37 15.43
CA GLY A 73 -5.60 30.74 14.18
C GLY A 73 -6.54 29.63 13.69
N LYS A 74 -7.80 29.61 14.15
CA LYS A 74 -8.85 28.78 13.55
C LYS A 74 -9.40 29.50 12.33
N ILE A 75 -9.34 28.85 11.17
CA ILE A 75 -9.92 29.38 9.93
C ILE A 75 -11.44 29.36 10.06
N ILE A 76 -12.05 30.50 9.80
CA ILE A 76 -13.50 30.73 9.77
C ILE A 76 -14.01 30.80 8.32
N ARG A 77 -13.15 31.27 7.41
CA ARG A 77 -13.44 31.31 5.97
C ARG A 77 -12.20 30.95 5.16
N HIS A 78 -12.35 29.93 4.31
CA HIS A 78 -11.37 29.55 3.30
C HIS A 78 -11.64 30.40 2.04
N LEU A 79 -11.04 31.60 1.97
CA LEU A 79 -11.43 32.59 0.97
C LEU A 79 -10.90 32.27 -0.43
N ALA A 80 -9.59 31.99 -0.56
CA ALA A 80 -8.95 31.72 -1.84
C ALA A 80 -7.65 30.92 -1.68
N SER A 81 -7.35 30.02 -2.62
CA SER A 81 -6.01 29.43 -2.76
C SER A 81 -5.76 28.97 -4.19
N GLY A 82 -4.55 29.23 -4.72
CA GLY A 82 -4.12 28.70 -6.01
C GLY A 82 -3.06 29.55 -6.70
N VAL A 83 -2.71 29.16 -7.93
CA VAL A 83 -1.65 29.79 -8.72
C VAL A 83 -2.16 31.07 -9.36
N LEU A 84 -1.45 32.19 -9.20
CA LEU A 84 -1.77 33.46 -9.86
C LEU A 84 -1.44 33.39 -11.37
N GLY A 85 -2.02 34.29 -12.17
CA GLY A 85 -1.76 34.38 -13.61
C GLY A 85 -2.95 34.00 -14.48
N LYS A 86 -2.69 33.45 -15.68
CA LYS A 86 -3.72 33.24 -16.73
C LYS A 86 -4.87 32.34 -16.29
N ASN A 87 -4.57 31.28 -15.55
CA ASN A 87 -5.54 30.29 -15.10
C ASN A 87 -5.86 30.42 -13.60
N ALA A 88 -5.70 31.62 -13.02
CA ALA A 88 -5.92 31.82 -11.58
C ALA A 88 -7.35 31.46 -11.16
N PRO A 89 -7.52 30.74 -10.02
CA PRO A 89 -8.84 30.40 -9.52
C PRO A 89 -9.56 31.60 -8.91
N GLU A 90 -10.88 31.64 -9.08
CA GLU A 90 -11.71 32.64 -8.40
C GLU A 90 -11.52 32.56 -6.87
N PRO A 91 -11.51 33.70 -6.16
CA PRO A 91 -11.76 35.06 -6.64
C PRO A 91 -10.50 35.82 -7.12
N PHE A 92 -9.36 35.17 -7.35
CA PHE A 92 -8.17 35.88 -7.86
C PHE A 92 -8.42 36.46 -9.25
N LYS A 93 -7.97 37.70 -9.46
CA LYS A 93 -7.98 38.37 -10.76
C LYS A 93 -6.96 37.68 -11.67
N LYS A 94 -7.44 37.14 -12.80
CA LYS A 94 -6.60 36.51 -13.82
C LYS A 94 -5.63 37.53 -14.42
N ASN A 95 -4.46 37.04 -14.86
CA ASN A 95 -3.39 37.82 -15.48
C ASN A 95 -2.92 39.04 -14.66
N SER A 96 -3.09 39.02 -13.33
CA SER A 96 -2.73 40.16 -12.48
C SER A 96 -1.84 39.72 -11.33
N LEU A 97 -0.79 40.49 -11.07
CA LEU A 97 0.03 40.36 -9.85
C LEU A 97 -0.61 41.09 -8.67
N SER A 98 -1.37 42.16 -8.96
CA SER A 98 -2.19 42.91 -8.00
C SER A 98 -3.55 42.25 -7.86
N GLN A 99 -3.88 41.89 -6.63
CA GLN A 99 -5.08 41.15 -6.28
C GLN A 99 -5.95 41.99 -5.37
N THR A 100 -7.27 41.95 -5.61
CA THR A 100 -8.29 42.56 -4.76
C THR A 100 -9.40 41.54 -4.58
N LEU A 101 -9.60 41.08 -3.34
CA LEU A 101 -10.61 40.08 -2.97
C LEU A 101 -11.61 40.72 -2.03
N ILE A 102 -12.86 40.27 -2.09
CA ILE A 102 -13.93 40.71 -1.21
C ILE A 102 -14.34 39.54 -0.31
N TRP A 103 -14.33 39.79 1.00
CA TRP A 103 -14.98 38.93 1.98
C TRP A 103 -16.30 39.57 2.43
N ASP A 104 -17.36 38.78 2.41
CA ASP A 104 -18.75 39.17 2.71
C ASP A 104 -19.10 39.07 4.21
N SER A 105 -18.09 39.03 5.08
CA SER A 105 -18.23 38.82 6.52
C SER A 105 -18.90 37.50 6.92
N LYS A 106 -19.02 36.51 6.01
CA LYS A 106 -19.60 35.19 6.30
C LYS A 106 -18.53 34.12 6.47
N ASN A 107 -18.81 33.16 7.35
CA ASN A 107 -18.00 31.94 7.49
C ASN A 107 -18.22 30.96 6.32
N ASP A 108 -17.54 29.83 6.31
CA ASP A 108 -17.70 28.81 5.24
C ASP A 108 -19.12 28.22 5.14
N GLN A 109 -19.87 28.21 6.24
CA GLN A 109 -21.26 27.77 6.31
C GLN A 109 -22.26 28.87 5.88
N GLY A 110 -21.80 30.06 5.52
CA GLY A 110 -22.65 31.18 5.09
C GLY A 110 -23.29 31.99 6.23
N ARG A 111 -22.84 31.82 7.47
CA ARG A 111 -23.32 32.61 8.62
C ARG A 111 -22.46 33.86 8.81
N TYR A 112 -23.08 35.01 9.11
CA TYR A 112 -22.35 36.24 9.43
C TYR A 112 -21.49 36.10 10.69
N VAL A 113 -20.27 36.63 10.62
CA VAL A 113 -19.32 36.70 11.74
C VAL A 113 -19.61 37.98 12.53
N LYS A 114 -20.17 37.83 13.74
CA LYS A 114 -20.60 38.97 14.58
C LYS A 114 -19.42 39.72 15.22
N ASP A 115 -18.45 38.99 15.75
CA ASP A 115 -17.29 39.58 16.44
C ASP A 115 -16.11 39.77 15.47
N LYS A 116 -16.13 40.87 14.72
CA LYS A 116 -15.05 41.22 13.76
C LYS A 116 -13.73 41.59 14.47
N LYS A 117 -13.77 42.06 15.72
CA LYS A 117 -12.57 42.45 16.51
C LYS A 117 -11.66 41.28 16.85
N ASN A 118 -12.19 40.06 16.76
CA ASN A 118 -11.46 38.82 16.97
C ASN A 118 -10.99 38.18 15.65
N ILE A 119 -11.11 38.87 14.52
CA ILE A 119 -10.78 38.35 13.19
C ILE A 119 -9.45 38.88 12.67
N ARG A 120 -8.70 37.99 12.03
CA ARG A 120 -7.47 38.27 11.31
C ARG A 120 -7.56 37.74 9.88
N ILE A 121 -6.88 38.43 8.99
CA ILE A 121 -6.76 38.10 7.58
C ILE A 121 -5.32 37.71 7.33
N ARG A 122 -5.12 36.47 6.87
CA ARG A 122 -3.81 35.91 6.58
C ARG A 122 -3.65 35.73 5.08
N VAL A 123 -2.66 36.43 4.50
CA VAL A 123 -2.29 36.30 3.09
C VAL A 123 -0.92 35.65 3.03
N SER A 124 -0.84 34.53 2.31
CA SER A 124 0.35 33.69 2.26
C SER A 124 0.76 33.42 0.81
N LEU A 125 2.07 33.39 0.54
CA LEU A 125 2.64 33.07 -0.78
C LEU A 125 3.54 31.84 -0.68
N GLY A 126 3.43 30.96 -1.68
CA GLY A 126 4.36 29.83 -1.85
C GLY A 126 4.14 28.69 -0.87
N LEU A 127 3.13 27.83 -1.12
CA LEU A 127 2.89 26.62 -0.34
C LEU A 127 4.09 25.66 -0.42
N TYR A 128 4.58 25.18 0.72
CA TYR A 128 5.57 24.10 0.77
C TYR A 128 5.24 23.12 1.90
N VAL A 129 5.91 21.97 1.87
CA VAL A 129 5.68 20.88 2.82
C VAL A 129 6.92 20.64 3.65
N GLU A 130 6.72 20.42 4.94
CA GLU A 130 7.78 20.06 5.87
C GLU A 130 7.40 18.77 6.60
N TYR A 131 8.22 17.73 6.47
CA TYR A 131 8.03 16.48 7.20
C TYR A 131 7.99 16.70 8.71
N ASP A 132 6.99 16.11 9.39
CA ASP A 132 6.90 16.10 10.85
C ASP A 132 7.37 14.75 11.41
N LYS A 133 6.58 13.69 11.19
CA LYS A 133 6.82 12.37 11.78
C LYS A 133 6.05 11.25 11.06
N ALA A 134 6.40 10.01 11.39
CA ALA A 134 5.60 8.84 11.07
C ALA A 134 4.61 8.53 12.22
N LEU A 135 3.34 8.30 11.88
CA LEU A 135 2.25 7.94 12.80
C LEU A 135 1.88 6.46 12.64
N ASN A 136 1.38 5.85 13.72
CA ASN A 136 0.96 4.44 13.78
C ASN A 136 2.00 3.47 13.19
N TYR A 137 3.27 3.71 13.51
CA TYR A 137 4.42 3.09 12.85
C TYR A 137 5.39 2.48 13.86
N SER A 138 5.97 1.35 13.49
CA SER A 138 7.11 0.74 14.17
C SER A 138 7.91 -0.10 13.17
N PRO A 139 9.25 0.00 13.13
CA PRO A 139 10.07 -0.86 12.28
C PRO A 139 10.01 -2.34 12.71
N HIS A 140 9.62 -2.61 13.95
CA HIS A 140 9.44 -3.94 14.52
C HIS A 140 8.08 -4.57 14.17
N LYS A 141 7.15 -3.81 13.58
CA LYS A 141 5.80 -4.27 13.25
C LYS A 141 5.89 -5.38 12.18
N ARG A 142 5.27 -6.52 12.47
CA ARG A 142 5.14 -7.64 11.54
C ARG A 142 4.29 -7.23 10.33
N ILE A 143 4.64 -7.69 9.13
CA ILE A 143 3.85 -7.47 7.91
C ILE A 143 3.38 -8.82 7.36
N GLY A 144 4.28 -9.80 7.37
CA GLY A 144 4.08 -11.15 6.86
C GLY A 144 3.78 -12.19 7.92
N GLN A 145 3.43 -13.40 7.46
CA GLN A 145 3.19 -14.53 8.37
C GLN A 145 4.47 -15.01 9.05
N ARG A 146 5.61 -14.88 8.37
CA ARG A 146 6.91 -15.40 8.83
C ARG A 146 8.02 -14.43 8.44
N ALA A 147 8.69 -13.86 9.42
CA ALA A 147 9.89 -13.06 9.17
C ALA A 147 11.07 -14.01 8.89
N LEU A 148 11.87 -13.74 7.86
CA LEU A 148 13.17 -14.39 7.71
C LEU A 148 14.18 -13.59 8.52
N ILE A 149 15.07 -14.28 9.24
CA ILE A 149 16.06 -13.64 10.10
C ILE A 149 17.45 -14.22 9.85
N LYS A 150 18.46 -13.34 9.86
CA LYS A 150 19.87 -13.75 9.76
C LYS A 150 20.75 -12.78 10.54
N MET A 151 21.59 -13.31 11.41
CA MET A 151 22.62 -12.56 12.12
C MET A 151 23.87 -12.41 11.25
N ALA A 152 24.50 -11.24 11.37
CA ALA A 152 25.77 -10.87 10.78
C ALA A 152 26.61 -10.07 11.81
N PRO A 153 27.90 -9.78 11.56
CA PRO A 153 28.75 -9.01 12.49
C PRO A 153 28.17 -7.65 12.90
N GLU A 154 27.43 -6.98 12.03
CA GLU A 154 26.81 -5.68 12.27
C GLU A 154 25.48 -5.76 13.02
N GLY A 155 24.78 -6.91 12.99
CA GLY A 155 23.47 -7.04 13.64
C GLY A 155 22.54 -8.08 13.02
N LEU A 156 21.26 -7.90 13.27
CA LEU A 156 20.18 -8.79 12.86
C LEU A 156 19.45 -8.23 11.63
N TYR A 157 19.47 -8.98 10.55
CA TYR A 157 18.63 -8.72 9.38
C TYR A 157 17.27 -9.38 9.56
N VAL A 158 16.20 -8.63 9.29
CA VAL A 158 14.82 -9.10 9.34
C VAL A 158 14.14 -8.78 8.02
N PHE A 159 13.72 -9.83 7.30
CA PHE A 159 12.92 -9.73 6.09
C PHE A 159 11.46 -10.04 6.39
N GLU A 160 10.56 -9.13 6.01
CA GLU A 160 9.12 -9.27 6.13
C GLU A 160 8.49 -9.25 4.74
N SER A 161 7.48 -10.09 4.50
CA SER A 161 6.79 -10.14 3.22
C SER A 161 5.35 -10.62 3.30
N ARG A 162 4.44 -9.89 2.63
CA ARG A 162 3.05 -10.29 2.30
C ARG A 162 2.42 -9.27 1.34
N GLY A 163 2.70 -9.39 0.04
CA GLY A 163 2.43 -8.34 -0.97
C GLY A 163 3.27 -7.07 -0.81
N ARG A 164 3.81 -6.80 0.38
CA ARG A 164 4.79 -5.75 0.66
C ARG A 164 6.02 -6.39 1.27
N ASP A 165 7.19 -5.99 0.82
CA ASP A 165 8.46 -6.56 1.25
C ASP A 165 9.31 -5.50 1.95
N ASN A 166 9.94 -5.86 3.07
CA ASN A 166 10.90 -5.00 3.78
C ASN A 166 12.08 -5.84 4.26
N LEU A 167 13.30 -5.36 4.03
CA LEU A 167 14.52 -5.89 4.65
C LEU A 167 15.13 -4.81 5.53
N ARG A 168 15.20 -5.04 6.83
CA ARG A 168 15.70 -4.07 7.82
C ARG A 168 16.86 -4.65 8.62
N LEU A 169 17.79 -3.79 9.01
CA LEU A 169 18.88 -4.11 9.91
C LEU A 169 18.59 -3.56 11.30
N PHE A 170 18.78 -4.40 12.32
CA PHE A 170 18.69 -4.05 13.74
C PHE A 170 20.01 -4.37 14.45
N ASP A 171 20.34 -3.64 15.50
CA ASP A 171 21.47 -4.00 16.36
C ASP A 171 21.17 -5.25 17.20
N ARG A 172 22.15 -5.70 17.99
CA ARG A 172 22.02 -6.87 18.89
C ARG A 172 21.03 -6.66 20.04
N ASN A 173 20.60 -5.43 20.28
CA ASN A 173 19.58 -5.06 21.26
C ASN A 173 18.22 -4.82 20.60
N GLY A 174 18.07 -5.16 19.32
CA GLY A 174 16.83 -4.98 18.57
C GLY A 174 16.52 -3.52 18.24
N LYS A 175 17.45 -2.57 18.38
CA LYS A 175 17.24 -1.19 17.93
C LYS A 175 17.36 -1.14 16.41
N TYR A 176 16.43 -0.45 15.76
CA TYR A 176 16.47 -0.23 14.31
C TYR A 176 17.74 0.55 13.91
N ILE A 177 18.46 0.08 12.89
CA ILE A 177 19.63 0.75 12.33
C ILE A 177 19.28 1.41 11.00
N LYS A 178 18.78 0.64 10.01
CA LYS A 178 18.44 1.13 8.66
C LYS A 178 17.59 0.14 7.87
N THR A 179 17.02 0.62 6.77
CA THR A 179 16.30 -0.17 5.78
C THR A 179 17.21 -0.47 4.59
N ILE A 180 17.30 -1.74 4.22
CA ILE A 180 18.01 -2.23 3.04
C ILE A 180 17.07 -2.32 1.84
N TYR A 181 15.82 -2.75 2.10
CA TYR A 181 14.77 -2.84 1.10
C TYR A 181 13.42 -2.36 1.70
N PRO A 182 12.61 -1.52 1.02
CA PRO A 182 12.88 -0.87 -0.27
C PRO A 182 14.20 -0.12 -0.30
N PHE A 183 14.85 -0.10 -1.46
CA PHE A 183 16.21 0.42 -1.57
C PHE A 183 16.30 1.87 -1.07
N PRO A 184 17.37 2.25 -0.36
CA PRO A 184 17.64 3.64 -0.02
C PRO A 184 17.61 4.55 -1.25
N ALA A 185 17.05 5.75 -1.11
CA ALA A 185 16.89 6.69 -2.23
C ALA A 185 18.23 7.14 -2.83
N ASP A 186 19.29 7.19 -2.02
CA ASP A 186 20.66 7.49 -2.43
C ASP A 186 21.39 6.29 -3.07
N GLN A 187 20.87 5.08 -2.91
CA GLN A 187 21.41 3.86 -3.51
C GLN A 187 20.64 3.38 -4.75
N ILE A 188 19.48 3.96 -5.07
CA ILE A 188 18.59 3.45 -6.13
C ILE A 188 19.26 3.34 -7.50
N ASN A 189 20.20 4.25 -7.81
CA ASN A 189 20.95 4.22 -9.07
C ASN A 189 22.07 3.16 -9.08
N ASN A 190 22.43 2.61 -7.92
CA ASN A 190 23.42 1.54 -7.74
C ASN A 190 22.76 0.14 -7.69
N VAL A 191 21.45 0.07 -7.97
CA VAL A 191 20.70 -1.18 -8.08
C VAL A 191 20.65 -1.60 -9.54
N ILE A 192 21.47 -2.59 -9.92
CA ILE A 192 21.57 -3.07 -11.29
C ILE A 192 20.38 -3.97 -11.62
N GLY A 193 19.76 -3.78 -12.78
CA GLY A 193 18.65 -4.60 -13.26
C GLY A 193 17.25 -4.09 -12.92
N LEU A 194 17.12 -2.87 -12.39
CA LEU A 194 15.82 -2.22 -12.24
C LEU A 194 15.22 -1.83 -13.60
N LYS A 195 13.91 -2.04 -13.75
CA LYS A 195 13.11 -1.42 -14.80
C LYS A 195 12.91 0.06 -14.44
N TRP A 196 12.95 0.96 -15.42
CA TRP A 196 12.75 2.39 -15.22
C TRP A 196 11.68 2.92 -16.15
N THR A 197 10.90 3.89 -15.68
CA THR A 197 9.89 4.58 -16.48
C THR A 197 10.11 6.09 -16.43
N SER A 198 9.71 6.78 -17.49
CA SER A 198 9.74 8.24 -17.60
C SER A 198 8.40 8.72 -18.13
N TYR A 199 7.98 9.89 -17.64
CA TYR A 199 6.78 10.56 -18.11
C TYR A 199 7.20 11.94 -18.59
N PRO A 200 6.61 12.44 -19.68
CA PRO A 200 6.85 13.80 -20.12
C PRO A 200 6.67 14.80 -18.97
N LYS A 201 7.65 15.69 -18.80
CA LYS A 201 7.70 16.72 -17.74
C LYS A 201 7.68 16.17 -16.30
N ARG A 202 8.02 14.88 -16.08
CA ARG A 202 8.25 14.28 -14.75
C ARG A 202 9.64 13.65 -14.67
N LYS A 203 10.06 13.34 -13.44
CA LYS A 203 11.34 12.65 -13.20
C LYS A 203 11.26 11.20 -13.67
N LYS A 204 12.38 10.66 -14.17
CA LYS A 204 12.56 9.22 -14.37
C LYS A 204 12.57 8.52 -13.00
N VAL A 205 11.81 7.44 -12.85
CA VAL A 205 11.66 6.72 -11.58
C VAL A 205 11.72 5.20 -11.81
N PRO A 206 12.13 4.41 -10.80
CA PRO A 206 12.14 2.95 -10.92
C PRO A 206 10.71 2.42 -11.02
N LEU A 207 10.50 1.42 -11.90
CA LEU A 207 9.23 0.75 -12.11
C LEU A 207 9.17 -0.50 -11.23
N LYS A 208 8.13 -0.61 -10.41
CA LYS A 208 7.89 -1.79 -9.57
C LYS A 208 7.40 -2.94 -10.46
N ASN A 209 7.82 -4.16 -10.12
CA ASN A 209 7.30 -5.40 -10.68
C ASN A 209 5.90 -5.69 -10.15
N SER A 210 5.34 -6.74 -10.74
CA SER A 210 3.98 -7.19 -10.60
C SER A 210 2.97 -6.20 -11.12
N ASN A 211 1.87 -6.80 -11.51
CA ASN A 211 0.62 -6.14 -11.74
C ASN A 211 0.36 -5.05 -10.66
N TYR A 212 0.49 -5.34 -9.36
CA TYR A 212 0.12 -4.40 -8.27
C TYR A 212 1.16 -3.30 -7.97
N HIS A 213 2.25 -3.22 -8.73
CA HIS A 213 3.32 -2.23 -8.54
C HIS A 213 3.79 -2.18 -7.08
N GLN A 214 4.13 -3.34 -6.53
CA GLN A 214 4.30 -3.51 -5.08
C GLN A 214 5.73 -3.84 -4.64
N THR A 215 6.59 -4.31 -5.55
CA THR A 215 7.95 -4.74 -5.22
C THR A 215 8.90 -4.57 -6.40
N PHE A 216 10.20 -4.37 -6.16
CA PHE A 216 11.25 -4.51 -7.18
C PHE A 216 11.89 -5.91 -7.18
N LEU A 217 11.58 -6.72 -6.18
CA LEU A 217 12.10 -8.07 -6.09
C LEU A 217 11.51 -8.92 -7.22
N THR A 218 12.30 -9.91 -7.65
CA THR A 218 11.91 -10.96 -8.58
C THR A 218 12.02 -12.36 -7.94
N SER A 219 12.43 -12.38 -6.68
CA SER A 219 12.77 -13.62 -6.00
C SER A 219 11.56 -14.44 -5.65
N GLY A 220 10.34 -13.91 -5.58
CA GLY A 220 9.18 -14.67 -5.13
C GLY A 220 7.86 -14.17 -5.71
N ASP A 221 6.81 -14.95 -5.50
CA ASP A 221 5.50 -14.90 -6.17
C ASP A 221 4.67 -13.60 -5.91
N ASN A 222 5.27 -12.59 -5.31
CA ASN A 222 4.76 -11.21 -5.25
C ASN A 222 5.04 -10.41 -6.52
N ASP A 223 6.00 -10.82 -7.35
CA ASP A 223 6.37 -10.12 -8.60
C ASP A 223 5.54 -10.55 -9.82
N ASP A 224 4.78 -11.63 -9.67
CA ASP A 224 4.27 -12.46 -10.74
C ASP A 224 3.39 -11.74 -11.79
N GLU A 225 3.80 -11.85 -13.05
CA GLU A 225 3.08 -11.48 -14.28
C GLU A 225 2.38 -12.71 -14.94
N GLN A 226 2.73 -13.95 -14.56
CA GLN A 226 2.41 -15.22 -15.26
C GLN A 226 1.21 -16.02 -14.74
N SER A 227 0.76 -15.90 -13.48
CA SER A 227 -0.30 -16.81 -12.96
C SER A 227 -1.73 -16.53 -13.45
N GLY A 228 -1.98 -15.48 -14.23
CA GLY A 228 -3.33 -15.16 -14.72
C GLY A 228 -4.38 -14.88 -13.62
N LEU A 229 -4.00 -14.89 -12.34
CA LEU A 229 -4.90 -14.72 -11.19
C LEU A 229 -4.21 -13.99 -10.04
N LYS A 230 -4.66 -12.75 -9.76
CA LYS A 230 -4.95 -12.12 -8.44
C LYS A 230 -4.04 -12.36 -7.19
N SER A 231 -2.86 -12.96 -7.30
CA SER A 231 -2.18 -13.59 -6.14
C SER A 231 -1.05 -12.76 -5.51
N GLY A 232 -0.44 -11.82 -6.24
CA GLY A 232 0.67 -11.02 -5.72
C GLY A 232 0.36 -10.27 -4.41
N MET A 233 -0.90 -9.94 -4.12
CA MET A 233 -1.28 -9.18 -2.91
C MET A 233 -1.06 -9.94 -1.58
N VAL A 234 -1.04 -11.28 -1.62
CA VAL A 234 -1.03 -12.14 -0.42
C VAL A 234 0.16 -13.10 -0.39
N ASN A 235 1.03 -13.02 -1.39
CA ASN A 235 2.15 -13.91 -1.65
C ASN A 235 3.43 -13.46 -0.90
N ILE A 236 4.58 -14.11 -1.15
CA ILE A 236 5.84 -13.81 -0.46
C ILE A 236 6.97 -13.48 -1.44
N GLY A 237 7.81 -12.52 -1.08
CA GLY A 237 8.98 -12.12 -1.86
C GLY A 237 10.17 -13.06 -1.67
N ALA A 238 10.28 -13.76 -0.54
CA ALA A 238 11.36 -14.72 -0.30
C ALA A 238 10.98 -15.79 0.74
N SER A 239 11.59 -16.97 0.64
CA SER A 239 11.50 -18.04 1.62
C SER A 239 12.82 -18.41 2.29
N GLY A 240 13.95 -18.03 1.71
CA GLY A 240 15.30 -18.19 2.26
C GLY A 240 16.11 -16.88 2.26
N ILE A 241 17.04 -16.76 3.22
CA ILE A 241 18.00 -15.66 3.30
C ILE A 241 19.40 -16.18 3.69
N ALA A 242 20.45 -15.64 3.08
CA ALA A 242 21.85 -15.84 3.46
C ALA A 242 22.62 -14.52 3.36
N ILE A 243 23.63 -14.33 4.23
CA ILE A 243 24.43 -13.11 4.30
C ILE A 243 25.90 -13.50 4.50
N HIS A 244 26.80 -12.84 3.77
CA HIS A 244 28.24 -13.00 3.90
C HIS A 244 28.97 -11.71 3.53
N GLY A 245 29.66 -11.11 4.52
CA GLY A 245 30.24 -9.77 4.35
C GLY A 245 29.18 -8.77 3.89
N LYS A 246 29.44 -8.04 2.80
CA LYS A 246 28.49 -7.09 2.23
C LYS A 246 27.38 -7.73 1.38
N LYS A 247 27.40 -9.05 1.12
CA LYS A 247 26.47 -9.73 0.20
C LYS A 247 25.25 -10.25 0.95
N ILE A 248 24.08 -10.04 0.37
CA ILE A 248 22.80 -10.57 0.84
C ILE A 248 22.16 -11.35 -0.32
N ALA A 249 21.78 -12.58 -0.04
CA ALA A 249 21.01 -13.45 -0.94
C ALA A 249 19.63 -13.67 -0.33
N ILE A 250 18.57 -13.39 -1.09
CA ILE A 250 17.21 -13.83 -0.78
C ILE A 250 16.68 -14.65 -1.94
N ALA A 251 15.90 -15.68 -1.67
CA ALA A 251 15.41 -16.55 -2.73
C ALA A 251 14.03 -17.15 -2.44
N HIS A 252 13.25 -17.34 -3.51
CA HIS A 252 12.08 -18.21 -3.55
C HIS A 252 11.96 -18.89 -4.92
N GLU A 253 11.39 -18.21 -5.92
CA GLU A 253 11.42 -18.61 -7.33
C GLU A 253 12.79 -18.32 -7.95
N HIS A 254 13.30 -17.09 -7.82
CA HIS A 254 14.62 -16.67 -8.30
C HIS A 254 15.51 -16.21 -7.14
N LEU A 255 16.81 -16.12 -7.38
CA LEU A 255 17.74 -15.42 -6.51
C LEU A 255 17.56 -13.91 -6.70
N ASN A 256 17.44 -13.16 -5.59
CA ASN A 256 17.78 -11.73 -5.60
C ASN A 256 19.07 -11.44 -4.82
N ARG A 257 19.88 -10.56 -5.38
CA ARG A 257 21.16 -10.09 -4.83
C ARG A 257 21.02 -8.68 -4.31
N LEU A 258 21.31 -8.49 -3.04
CA LEU A 258 21.34 -7.18 -2.39
C LEU A 258 22.68 -7.01 -1.67
N ALA A 259 23.01 -5.77 -1.34
CA ALA A 259 24.15 -5.43 -0.51
C ALA A 259 23.73 -4.78 0.81
N THR A 260 24.59 -4.84 1.81
CA THR A 260 24.31 -4.30 3.15
C THR A 260 24.21 -2.77 3.20
N ASP A 261 24.61 -2.06 2.14
CA ASP A 261 24.40 -0.63 1.96
C ASP A 261 23.04 -0.28 1.34
N GLY A 262 22.30 -1.26 0.82
CA GLY A 262 21.05 -1.03 0.09
C GLY A 262 21.23 -0.88 -1.43
N SER A 263 22.39 -1.23 -1.97
CA SER A 263 22.62 -1.42 -3.40
C SER A 263 22.50 -2.92 -3.79
N THR A 264 22.99 -3.26 -4.98
CA THR A 264 23.18 -4.66 -5.42
C THR A 264 24.63 -5.13 -5.34
N GLY A 265 25.53 -4.30 -4.81
CA GLY A 265 26.97 -4.62 -4.73
C GLY A 265 27.64 -4.79 -6.10
N GLY A 266 27.09 -4.18 -7.15
CA GLY A 266 27.61 -4.29 -8.52
C GLY A 266 27.15 -5.53 -9.29
N LEU A 267 26.21 -6.31 -8.77
CA LEU A 267 25.64 -7.48 -9.45
C LEU A 267 24.20 -7.23 -9.90
N PRO A 268 23.69 -7.90 -10.94
CA PRO A 268 22.28 -7.83 -11.28
C PRO A 268 21.38 -8.28 -10.10
N LEU A 269 20.34 -7.49 -9.83
CA LEU A 269 19.35 -7.77 -8.80
C LEU A 269 18.75 -9.16 -8.99
N SER A 270 18.33 -9.52 -10.20
CA SER A 270 17.77 -10.84 -10.51
C SER A 270 18.87 -11.85 -10.87
N GLY A 271 18.76 -13.04 -10.31
CA GLY A 271 19.61 -14.20 -10.58
C GLY A 271 18.85 -15.40 -11.13
N PRO A 272 19.47 -16.59 -11.15
CA PRO A 272 18.88 -17.79 -11.71
C PRO A 272 17.69 -18.29 -10.88
N LYS A 273 16.91 -19.21 -11.46
CA LYS A 273 15.81 -19.90 -10.77
C LYS A 273 16.36 -20.77 -9.64
N THR A 274 15.68 -20.79 -8.50
CA THR A 274 16.08 -21.47 -7.26
C THR A 274 15.00 -22.37 -6.68
N GLY A 275 13.74 -22.16 -7.08
CA GLY A 275 12.59 -22.94 -6.65
C GLY A 275 12.07 -23.90 -7.72
N ILE A 276 11.09 -24.71 -7.33
CA ILE A 276 10.36 -25.61 -8.23
C ILE A 276 8.89 -25.21 -8.33
N SER A 277 8.27 -25.60 -9.44
CA SER A 277 6.82 -25.47 -9.65
C SER A 277 6.17 -26.83 -9.45
N PHE A 278 5.02 -26.90 -8.78
CA PHE A 278 4.20 -28.12 -8.77
C PHE A 278 2.71 -27.78 -8.91
N LYS A 279 1.95 -28.72 -9.46
CA LYS A 279 0.50 -28.58 -9.64
C LYS A 279 -0.23 -29.03 -8.38
N ARG A 280 -1.07 -28.16 -7.84
CA ARG A 280 -2.00 -28.43 -6.75
C ARG A 280 -3.38 -28.75 -7.32
N SER A 281 -4.00 -29.82 -6.84
CA SER A 281 -5.34 -30.25 -7.27
C SER A 281 -6.47 -29.52 -6.53
N GLY A 282 -6.19 -28.82 -5.43
CA GLY A 282 -7.19 -28.07 -4.66
C GLY A 282 -8.17 -28.99 -3.91
N TYR A 283 -9.05 -28.47 -3.06
CA TYR A 283 -10.12 -29.28 -2.42
C TYR A 283 -11.41 -29.11 -3.22
N GLY A 284 -11.90 -30.17 -3.86
CA GLY A 284 -13.08 -30.06 -4.74
C GLY A 284 -12.86 -29.09 -5.92
N GLY A 285 -11.62 -28.95 -6.40
CA GLY A 285 -11.22 -28.00 -7.47
C GLY A 285 -10.81 -26.61 -6.98
N GLU A 286 -11.24 -26.19 -5.79
CA GLU A 286 -10.90 -24.89 -5.20
C GLU A 286 -9.45 -24.83 -4.71
N GLY A 287 -8.74 -23.74 -5.03
CA GLY A 287 -7.31 -23.57 -4.72
C GLY A 287 -6.37 -24.48 -5.51
N SER A 288 -6.82 -25.00 -6.66
CA SER A 288 -6.01 -25.70 -7.65
C SER A 288 -5.14 -24.71 -8.45
N GLY A 289 -4.02 -25.19 -9.02
CA GLY A 289 -3.12 -24.38 -9.84
C GLY A 289 -1.65 -24.69 -9.64
N THR A 290 -0.79 -24.04 -10.42
CA THR A 290 0.67 -24.13 -10.26
C THR A 290 1.11 -23.26 -9.08
N VAL A 291 1.87 -23.83 -8.16
CA VAL A 291 2.46 -23.12 -7.03
C VAL A 291 3.98 -23.29 -7.02
N PHE A 292 4.67 -22.23 -6.61
CA PHE A 292 6.12 -22.22 -6.48
C PHE A 292 6.56 -22.53 -5.05
N ILE A 293 7.56 -23.41 -4.93
CA ILE A 293 8.23 -23.74 -3.67
C ILE A 293 9.70 -23.38 -3.80
N GLY A 294 10.10 -22.36 -3.06
CA GLY A 294 11.50 -21.95 -2.94
C GLY A 294 12.24 -22.63 -1.78
N PRO A 295 13.57 -22.46 -1.73
CA PRO A 295 14.38 -22.95 -0.63
C PRO A 295 14.06 -22.22 0.68
N SER A 296 14.33 -22.88 1.79
CA SER A 296 14.14 -22.30 3.13
C SER A 296 15.40 -22.30 4.00
N SER A 297 16.48 -22.92 3.52
CA SER A 297 17.81 -22.82 4.12
C SER A 297 18.85 -22.54 3.06
N MET A 298 19.68 -21.53 3.29
CA MET A 298 20.77 -21.15 2.39
C MET A 298 21.99 -20.73 3.22
N ALA A 299 23.18 -20.96 2.68
CA ALA A 299 24.44 -20.51 3.28
C ALA A 299 25.50 -20.28 2.20
N PHE A 300 26.37 -19.31 2.46
CA PHE A 300 27.53 -19.04 1.63
C PHE A 300 28.71 -19.95 2.01
N SER A 301 29.56 -20.27 1.04
CA SER A 301 30.94 -20.68 1.29
C SER A 301 31.70 -19.62 2.11
N PRO A 302 32.77 -19.98 2.85
CA PRO A 302 33.56 -19.02 3.64
C PRO A 302 34.20 -17.90 2.82
N ASP A 303 34.44 -18.10 1.53
CA ASP A 303 34.93 -17.07 0.61
C ASP A 303 33.79 -16.21 0.00
N GLY A 304 32.54 -16.57 0.28
CA GLY A 304 31.34 -15.92 -0.22
C GLY A 304 31.15 -16.01 -1.74
N LYS A 305 31.78 -16.98 -2.43
CA LYS A 305 31.63 -17.18 -3.88
C LYS A 305 30.50 -18.15 -4.23
N THR A 306 30.31 -19.21 -3.45
CA THR A 306 29.30 -20.25 -3.68
C THR A 306 28.14 -20.08 -2.72
N LEU A 307 26.92 -20.19 -3.23
CA LEU A 307 25.69 -20.22 -2.44
C LEU A 307 25.11 -21.64 -2.48
N TYR A 308 24.99 -22.27 -1.31
CA TYR A 308 24.35 -23.56 -1.13
C TYR A 308 22.93 -23.38 -0.63
N TYR A 309 22.00 -24.23 -1.08
CA TYR A 309 20.63 -24.20 -0.58
C TYR A 309 19.92 -25.56 -0.60
N THR A 310 18.94 -25.68 0.31
CA THR A 310 18.05 -26.84 0.44
C THR A 310 16.73 -26.42 1.12
N GLY A 311 15.94 -27.39 1.56
CA GLY A 311 14.69 -27.16 2.29
C GLY A 311 13.55 -26.71 1.38
N ILE A 312 13.54 -27.21 0.14
CA ILE A 312 12.45 -27.06 -0.83
C ILE A 312 11.35 -28.05 -0.42
N MET A 313 10.43 -27.61 0.44
CA MET A 313 9.40 -28.46 1.05
C MET A 313 8.05 -27.77 1.20
N TRP A 314 6.99 -28.55 1.24
CA TRP A 314 5.62 -28.08 1.43
C TRP A 314 4.77 -29.10 2.17
N HIS A 315 3.65 -28.62 2.70
CA HIS A 315 2.58 -29.43 3.26
C HIS A 315 1.24 -28.96 2.69
N ASP A 316 0.42 -29.91 2.23
CA ASP A 316 -0.97 -29.69 1.84
C ASP A 316 -1.86 -30.75 2.50
N SER A 317 -2.92 -30.32 3.18
CA SER A 317 -3.82 -31.20 3.94
C SER A 317 -4.90 -31.88 3.11
N TYR A 318 -5.09 -31.50 1.83
CA TYR A 318 -6.25 -31.94 1.04
C TYR A 318 -5.91 -32.86 -0.12
N THR A 319 -5.02 -32.45 -1.02
CA THR A 319 -4.93 -33.13 -2.32
C THR A 319 -3.53 -33.24 -2.92
N ALA A 320 -2.59 -32.38 -2.55
CA ALA A 320 -1.17 -32.67 -2.77
C ALA A 320 -0.61 -33.51 -1.61
N SER A 321 0.13 -34.57 -1.91
CA SER A 321 0.98 -35.20 -0.89
C SER A 321 1.99 -34.14 -0.42
N PRO A 322 2.19 -33.92 0.90
CA PRO A 322 3.32 -33.13 1.37
C PRO A 322 4.62 -33.65 0.75
N GLY A 323 5.65 -32.82 0.69
CA GLY A 323 6.87 -33.24 0.03
C GLY A 323 8.07 -32.39 0.36
N VAL A 324 9.23 -32.96 0.05
CA VAL A 324 10.53 -32.34 0.10
C VAL A 324 11.33 -32.85 -1.09
N ILE A 325 12.11 -31.98 -1.72
CA ILE A 325 13.09 -32.43 -2.73
C ILE A 325 14.36 -32.86 -1.98
N PRO A 326 14.79 -34.13 -2.10
CA PRO A 326 15.92 -34.68 -1.34
C PRO A 326 17.27 -34.27 -1.95
N VAL A 327 17.52 -32.96 -2.05
CA VAL A 327 18.68 -32.39 -2.74
C VAL A 327 19.28 -31.21 -1.99
N VAL A 328 20.60 -31.04 -2.17
CA VAL A 328 21.32 -29.80 -1.90
C VAL A 328 21.84 -29.29 -3.22
N TYR A 329 21.51 -28.04 -3.53
CA TYR A 329 22.02 -27.35 -4.71
C TYR A 329 23.16 -26.41 -4.32
N GLN A 330 24.00 -26.10 -5.31
CA GLN A 330 24.99 -25.04 -5.25
C GLN A 330 24.90 -24.16 -6.49
N MET A 331 25.32 -22.90 -6.36
CA MET A 331 25.49 -22.00 -7.49
C MET A 331 26.60 -20.98 -7.20
N SER A 332 27.18 -20.42 -8.25
CA SER A 332 27.97 -19.19 -8.11
C SER A 332 27.05 -18.03 -7.72
N TYR A 333 27.40 -17.29 -6.67
CA TYR A 333 26.64 -16.10 -6.31
C TYR A 333 26.84 -14.97 -7.34
N ALA A 334 28.01 -14.88 -7.96
CA ALA A 334 28.34 -13.78 -8.87
C ALA A 334 27.82 -14.00 -10.30
N LYS A 335 27.60 -15.25 -10.71
CA LYS A 335 27.16 -15.62 -12.07
C LYS A 335 25.66 -15.91 -12.10
N ASN A 336 25.12 -15.98 -13.31
CA ASN A 336 23.71 -16.32 -13.59
C ASN A 336 23.55 -17.74 -14.16
N ASP A 337 24.56 -18.59 -13.98
CA ASP A 337 24.50 -20.00 -14.37
C ASP A 337 23.41 -20.72 -13.55
N GLU A 338 22.78 -21.75 -14.14
CA GLU A 338 21.79 -22.55 -13.43
C GLU A 338 22.40 -23.27 -12.22
N PRO A 339 21.63 -23.45 -11.13
CA PRO A 339 22.12 -24.17 -9.97
C PRO A 339 22.40 -25.64 -10.29
N THR A 340 23.51 -26.16 -9.79
CA THR A 340 23.90 -27.56 -9.97
C THR A 340 23.66 -28.36 -8.70
N VAL A 341 23.46 -29.67 -8.84
CA VAL A 341 23.34 -30.57 -7.69
C VAL A 341 24.69 -30.68 -6.99
N PHE A 342 24.72 -30.36 -5.71
CA PHE A 342 25.89 -30.58 -4.84
C PHE A 342 25.84 -31.97 -4.19
N ALA A 343 24.68 -32.37 -3.68
CA ALA A 343 24.45 -33.68 -3.07
C ALA A 343 22.97 -34.09 -3.14
N GLY A 344 22.70 -35.40 -3.14
CA GLY A 344 21.35 -35.95 -3.23
C GLY A 344 20.77 -35.91 -4.64
N PHE A 345 19.44 -35.94 -4.75
CA PHE A 345 18.75 -36.09 -6.02
C PHE A 345 17.56 -35.13 -6.16
N PRO A 346 17.43 -34.42 -7.31
CA PRO A 346 16.36 -33.45 -7.54
C PRO A 346 15.02 -34.13 -7.92
N ASP A 347 14.66 -35.23 -7.26
CA ASP A 347 13.47 -36.03 -7.53
C ASP A 347 12.84 -36.48 -6.20
N LEU A 348 11.55 -36.17 -6.00
CA LEU A 348 10.75 -36.58 -4.84
C LEU A 348 10.73 -38.09 -4.59
N LYS A 349 10.92 -38.90 -5.64
CA LYS A 349 10.91 -40.36 -5.56
C LYS A 349 12.25 -40.95 -5.11
N LYS A 350 13.34 -40.20 -5.25
CA LYS A 350 14.70 -40.65 -4.92
C LYS A 350 15.07 -40.32 -3.47
N TYR A 351 14.17 -40.60 -2.53
CA TYR A 351 14.43 -40.48 -1.10
C TYR A 351 15.03 -41.79 -0.57
N GLY A 352 15.93 -41.69 0.42
CA GLY A 352 16.59 -42.87 0.98
C GLY A 352 17.34 -42.60 2.28
N ASN A 353 17.98 -43.63 2.81
CA ASN A 353 18.69 -43.62 4.10
C ASN A 353 20.15 -44.09 4.00
N ASP A 354 20.65 -44.36 2.79
CA ASP A 354 22.07 -44.65 2.55
C ASP A 354 22.89 -43.34 2.46
N ASP A 355 24.19 -43.44 2.19
CA ASP A 355 25.07 -42.27 2.15
C ASP A 355 24.87 -41.34 0.95
N LYS A 356 24.24 -41.80 -0.12
CA LYS A 356 24.00 -41.02 -1.35
C LYS A 356 22.63 -40.33 -1.34
N HIS A 357 21.67 -40.86 -0.60
CA HIS A 357 20.30 -40.39 -0.58
C HIS A 357 19.97 -39.64 0.71
N PHE A 358 19.26 -38.51 0.57
CA PHE A 358 18.58 -37.89 1.71
C PHE A 358 17.17 -38.43 1.87
N GLY A 359 16.70 -38.48 3.10
CA GLY A 359 15.30 -38.68 3.39
C GLY A 359 14.57 -37.34 3.40
N THR A 360 15.06 -36.37 4.18
CA THR A 360 14.45 -35.03 4.25
C THR A 360 15.49 -33.97 4.61
N PRO A 361 16.17 -33.38 3.62
CA PRO A 361 17.15 -32.33 3.85
C PRO A 361 16.43 -31.02 4.21
N THR A 362 16.43 -30.67 5.49
CA THR A 362 15.66 -29.53 6.02
C THR A 362 16.47 -28.24 6.09
N SER A 363 17.77 -28.34 6.36
CA SER A 363 18.65 -27.20 6.57
C SER A 363 20.10 -27.54 6.24
N LEU A 364 20.88 -26.50 5.95
CA LEU A 364 22.33 -26.56 5.87
C LEU A 364 23.01 -25.33 6.49
N ASP A 365 24.28 -25.48 6.87
CA ASP A 365 25.22 -24.40 7.20
C ASP A 365 26.67 -24.91 6.97
N LEU A 366 27.63 -23.99 6.95
CA LEU A 366 29.04 -24.28 6.66
C LEU A 366 29.96 -23.88 7.82
N ASP A 367 31.02 -24.67 8.02
CA ASP A 367 32.13 -24.34 8.91
C ASP A 367 33.17 -23.44 8.23
N ALA A 368 34.19 -23.01 8.97
CA ALA A 368 35.26 -22.16 8.47
C ALA A 368 36.12 -22.82 7.37
N ASN A 369 36.15 -24.16 7.30
CA ASN A 369 36.87 -24.92 6.28
C ASN A 369 36.04 -25.12 5.00
N GLY A 370 34.78 -24.68 4.99
CA GLY A 370 33.85 -24.84 3.89
C GLY A 370 33.17 -26.20 3.84
N ASN A 371 33.26 -27.02 4.90
CA ASN A 371 32.50 -28.25 4.98
C ASN A 371 31.00 -27.93 5.09
N VAL A 372 30.19 -28.63 4.29
CA VAL A 372 28.75 -28.42 4.19
C VAL A 372 28.04 -29.43 5.08
N TYR A 373 27.36 -28.94 6.12
CA TYR A 373 26.58 -29.77 7.03
C TYR A 373 25.11 -29.72 6.61
N VAL A 374 24.51 -30.90 6.39
CA VAL A 374 23.14 -31.04 5.90
C VAL A 374 22.34 -31.86 6.90
N THR A 375 21.22 -31.33 7.36
CA THR A 375 20.32 -32.04 8.28
C THR A 375 19.40 -32.97 7.51
N ASP A 376 19.52 -34.28 7.73
CA ASP A 376 18.68 -35.30 7.12
C ASP A 376 17.61 -35.77 8.11
N TYR A 377 16.52 -35.00 8.16
CA TYR A 377 15.58 -34.99 9.27
C TYR A 377 14.96 -36.36 9.58
N ILE A 378 14.45 -37.06 8.56
CA ILE A 378 13.74 -38.32 8.79
C ILE A 378 14.69 -39.46 9.15
N ASN A 379 15.95 -39.37 8.72
CA ASN A 379 17.01 -40.35 8.95
C ASN A 379 17.80 -40.13 10.26
N ASP A 380 17.40 -39.16 11.09
CA ASP A 380 18.04 -38.90 12.39
C ASP A 380 19.57 -38.72 12.30
N ARG A 381 20.02 -38.00 11.27
CA ARG A 381 21.45 -37.74 11.05
C ARG A 381 21.74 -36.37 10.44
N ILE A 382 23.01 -35.99 10.55
CA ILE A 382 23.62 -34.87 9.84
C ILE A 382 24.71 -35.45 8.95
N GLN A 383 24.67 -35.15 7.66
CA GLN A 383 25.74 -35.51 6.74
C GLN A 383 26.67 -34.29 6.53
N VAL A 384 27.97 -34.53 6.60
CA VAL A 384 29.01 -33.51 6.42
C VAL A 384 29.76 -33.83 5.14
N PHE A 385 29.78 -32.88 4.22
CA PHE A 385 30.45 -32.97 2.93
C PHE A 385 31.63 -32.01 2.89
N SER A 386 32.71 -32.41 2.24
CA SER A 386 33.79 -31.50 1.84
C SER A 386 33.29 -30.44 0.84
N PRO A 387 34.02 -29.34 0.62
CA PRO A 387 33.64 -28.30 -0.36
C PRO A 387 33.43 -28.84 -1.79
N VAL A 388 34.04 -29.98 -2.13
CA VAL A 388 33.94 -30.65 -3.44
C VAL A 388 32.84 -31.71 -3.52
N GLY A 389 31.98 -31.81 -2.49
CA GLY A 389 30.82 -32.71 -2.50
C GLY A 389 31.09 -34.16 -2.06
N LYS A 390 32.31 -34.49 -1.63
CA LYS A 390 32.60 -35.81 -1.03
C LYS A 390 32.05 -35.87 0.39
N LEU A 391 31.25 -36.90 0.70
CA LEU A 391 30.81 -37.20 2.07
C LEU A 391 32.04 -37.55 2.93
N ILE A 392 32.20 -36.87 4.06
CA ILE A 392 33.34 -37.08 4.97
C ILE A 392 32.91 -37.54 6.37
N LYS A 393 31.67 -37.29 6.80
CA LYS A 393 31.16 -37.77 8.09
C LYS A 393 29.63 -37.84 8.12
N SER A 394 29.11 -38.80 8.87
CA SER A 394 27.68 -38.89 9.23
C SER A 394 27.58 -38.86 10.76
N ILE A 395 26.78 -37.94 11.30
CA ILE A 395 26.63 -37.72 12.74
C ILE A 395 25.19 -38.05 13.13
N ILE A 396 25.00 -38.96 14.09
CA ILE A 396 23.67 -39.28 14.63
C ILE A 396 23.14 -38.06 15.37
N CYS A 397 21.94 -37.62 15.00
CA CYS A 397 21.25 -36.51 15.65
C CYS A 397 19.76 -36.68 15.46
N ILE A 398 18.97 -36.70 16.53
CA ILE A 398 17.54 -37.00 16.43
C ILE A 398 16.76 -35.83 15.81
N LYS A 399 16.02 -36.11 14.74
CA LYS A 399 15.09 -35.20 14.05
C LYS A 399 15.65 -33.79 13.80
N PRO A 400 16.82 -33.65 13.15
CA PRO A 400 17.51 -32.38 12.99
C PRO A 400 16.74 -31.52 11.98
N ALA A 401 16.06 -30.49 12.48
CA ALA A 401 15.20 -29.62 11.66
C ALA A 401 15.93 -28.36 11.20
N LYS A 402 16.90 -27.87 11.99
CA LYS A 402 17.72 -26.71 11.68
C LYS A 402 19.12 -26.89 12.24
N ILE A 403 20.12 -26.57 11.43
CA ILE A 403 21.53 -26.53 11.83
C ILE A 403 22.06 -25.10 11.74
N LEU A 404 22.92 -24.74 12.68
CA LEU A 404 23.63 -23.47 12.77
C LEU A 404 25.05 -23.72 13.25
N ILE A 405 26.05 -23.12 12.59
CA ILE A 405 27.46 -23.25 12.96
C ILE A 405 27.96 -21.92 13.52
N HIS A 406 28.55 -21.97 14.71
CA HIS A 406 29.06 -20.77 15.38
C HIS A 406 30.32 -20.27 14.70
N LYS A 407 30.27 -19.04 14.19
CA LYS A 407 31.30 -18.50 13.27
C LYS A 407 32.67 -18.24 13.91
N LYS A 408 32.79 -18.24 15.24
CA LYS A 408 34.08 -18.13 15.94
C LYS A 408 34.62 -19.46 16.47
N THR A 409 33.76 -20.43 16.78
CA THR A 409 34.16 -21.65 17.50
C THR A 409 33.96 -22.91 16.67
N ASN A 410 33.29 -22.82 15.51
CA ASN A 410 32.86 -23.93 14.67
C ASN A 410 31.99 -24.99 15.39
N LYS A 411 31.55 -24.73 16.64
CA LYS A 411 30.56 -25.58 17.31
C LYS A 411 29.26 -25.60 16.53
N VAL A 412 28.63 -26.77 16.49
CA VAL A 412 27.44 -27.04 15.71
C VAL A 412 26.25 -27.11 16.64
N TYR A 413 25.21 -26.34 16.32
CA TYR A 413 23.96 -26.24 17.08
C TYR A 413 22.82 -26.72 16.21
N VAL A 414 22.11 -27.74 16.69
CA VAL A 414 21.08 -28.43 15.92
C VAL A 414 19.77 -28.44 16.69
N PHE A 415 18.74 -27.88 16.08
CA PHE A 415 17.42 -27.78 16.67
C PHE A 415 16.50 -28.83 16.06
N SER A 416 15.68 -29.44 16.91
CA SER A 416 14.72 -30.46 16.50
C SER A 416 13.29 -30.00 16.76
N TRP A 417 12.40 -30.21 15.78
CA TRP A 417 10.95 -30.02 15.87
C TRP A 417 10.27 -30.72 14.68
N SER A 418 8.94 -30.85 14.69
CA SER A 418 8.22 -31.50 13.59
C SER A 418 8.43 -30.82 12.23
N SER A 419 8.99 -31.53 11.27
CA SER A 419 9.08 -31.10 9.85
C SER A 419 7.73 -31.25 9.13
N ILE A 420 7.52 -30.44 8.10
CA ILE A 420 6.30 -30.44 7.27
C ILE A 420 6.45 -31.20 5.94
N GLY A 421 7.67 -31.56 5.54
CA GLY A 421 7.95 -32.13 4.21
C GLY A 421 7.73 -33.64 4.07
N MET A 422 7.07 -34.29 5.03
CA MET A 422 6.91 -35.76 5.04
C MET A 422 5.82 -36.20 4.07
N SER A 423 6.20 -36.81 2.95
CA SER A 423 5.24 -37.29 1.96
C SER A 423 4.49 -38.54 2.40
N LYS A 424 3.27 -38.76 1.89
CA LYS A 424 2.51 -40.00 2.15
C LYS A 424 3.29 -41.24 1.69
N MET A 425 3.98 -41.15 0.55
CA MET A 425 4.83 -42.22 0.04
C MET A 425 5.95 -42.57 1.02
N MET A 426 6.63 -41.56 1.57
CA MET A 426 7.66 -41.75 2.59
C MET A 426 7.07 -42.35 3.87
N LEU A 427 5.90 -41.89 4.32
CA LEU A 427 5.26 -42.41 5.54
C LEU A 427 4.70 -43.84 5.37
N ASN A 428 4.42 -44.27 4.14
CA ASN A 428 4.04 -45.65 3.81
C ASN A 428 5.24 -46.57 3.64
N ASP A 429 6.44 -46.01 3.48
CA ASP A 429 7.68 -46.76 3.40
C ASP A 429 7.98 -47.44 4.75
N LYS A 430 8.32 -48.74 4.71
CA LYS A 430 8.65 -49.51 5.91
C LYS A 430 9.79 -48.87 6.72
N ARG A 431 10.70 -48.13 6.05
CA ARG A 431 11.80 -47.38 6.68
C ARG A 431 11.31 -46.31 7.66
N TYR A 432 10.15 -45.70 7.43
CA TYR A 432 9.70 -44.50 8.15
C TYR A 432 8.30 -44.60 8.78
N LYS A 433 7.62 -45.76 8.62
CA LYS A 433 6.24 -46.01 9.07
C LYS A 433 5.95 -45.71 10.56
N LYS A 434 6.98 -45.65 11.41
CA LYS A 434 6.86 -45.34 12.85
C LYS A 434 6.89 -43.83 13.18
N TYR A 435 7.07 -42.96 12.19
CA TYR A 435 7.17 -41.52 12.44
C TYR A 435 5.87 -40.92 13.00
N ASN A 436 5.99 -40.15 14.08
CA ASN A 436 4.91 -39.34 14.62
C ASN A 436 5.41 -37.93 14.95
N GLY A 437 5.11 -36.97 14.08
CA GLY A 437 5.51 -35.57 14.24
C GLY A 437 5.02 -34.93 15.55
N ARG A 438 3.92 -35.42 16.14
CA ARG A 438 3.40 -34.90 17.42
C ARG A 438 4.24 -35.33 18.62
N LYS A 439 5.07 -36.38 18.48
CA LYS A 439 5.95 -36.90 19.53
C LYS A 439 7.38 -36.33 19.45
N VAL A 440 7.68 -35.51 18.43
CA VAL A 440 9.01 -34.92 18.26
C VAL A 440 9.23 -33.85 19.33
N LYS A 441 10.19 -34.09 20.23
CA LYS A 441 10.58 -33.14 21.27
C LYS A 441 11.26 -31.91 20.64
N GLN A 442 11.05 -30.75 21.24
CA GLN A 442 11.75 -29.52 20.87
C GLN A 442 13.06 -29.43 21.64
N THR A 443 14.17 -29.70 20.97
CA THR A 443 15.49 -29.77 21.60
C THR A 443 16.53 -28.92 20.87
N LEU A 444 17.59 -28.57 21.59
CA LEU A 444 18.84 -28.06 21.08
C LEU A 444 19.93 -29.09 21.38
N THR A 445 20.56 -29.62 20.34
CA THR A 445 21.74 -30.50 20.42
C THR A 445 22.99 -29.68 20.13
N THR A 446 23.96 -29.71 21.03
CA THR A 446 25.28 -29.10 20.83
C THR A 446 26.28 -30.18 20.44
N ILE A 447 27.02 -29.94 19.36
CA ILE A 447 28.03 -30.85 18.83
C ILE A 447 29.37 -30.09 18.71
N SER A 448 30.46 -30.74 19.12
CA SER A 448 31.80 -30.15 19.01
C SER A 448 32.21 -29.92 17.55
N ALA A 449 33.20 -29.05 17.32
CA ALA A 449 33.66 -28.73 15.97
C ALA A 449 34.28 -29.94 15.25
N PHE A 450 34.35 -29.87 13.91
CA PHE A 450 35.11 -30.82 13.10
C PHE A 450 36.61 -30.75 13.43
N PRO A 451 37.36 -31.87 13.42
CA PRO A 451 36.95 -33.23 13.01
C PRO A 451 36.22 -34.05 14.09
N ILE A 452 36.19 -33.58 15.34
CA ILE A 452 35.68 -34.35 16.48
C ILE A 452 34.19 -34.67 16.31
N CYS A 453 33.34 -33.66 16.11
CA CYS A 453 31.89 -33.80 15.92
C CYS A 453 31.18 -34.71 16.96
N LYS A 454 31.55 -34.58 18.24
CA LYS A 454 30.95 -35.32 19.36
C LYS A 454 29.74 -34.57 19.89
N VAL A 455 28.63 -35.26 20.16
CA VAL A 455 27.47 -34.69 20.87
C VAL A 455 27.90 -34.32 22.30
N GLU A 456 27.84 -33.04 22.64
CA GLU A 456 28.22 -32.50 23.94
C GLU A 456 27.01 -32.37 24.88
N SER A 457 25.86 -31.93 24.37
CA SER A 457 24.63 -31.80 25.15
C SER A 457 23.38 -31.93 24.30
N VAL A 458 22.28 -32.34 24.93
CA VAL A 458 20.91 -32.28 24.38
C VAL A 458 20.03 -31.62 25.43
N GLU A 459 19.49 -30.45 25.10
CA GLU A 459 18.71 -29.63 26.03
C GLU A 459 17.30 -29.39 25.48
N GLU A 460 16.32 -29.19 26.36
CA GLU A 460 15.01 -28.72 25.92
C GLU A 460 15.11 -27.26 25.45
N PHE A 461 14.56 -26.97 24.27
CA PHE A 461 14.50 -25.61 23.75
C PHE A 461 13.09 -25.34 23.22
N LYS A 462 12.27 -24.68 24.04
CA LYS A 462 10.87 -24.41 23.71
C LYS A 462 10.75 -23.24 22.73
N ILE A 463 10.52 -23.55 21.45
CA ILE A 463 10.34 -22.57 20.37
C ILE A 463 8.86 -22.10 20.31
N GLY A 464 7.95 -22.95 20.78
CA GLY A 464 6.48 -22.76 20.75
C GLY A 464 5.79 -23.76 19.82
N ASN A 465 4.45 -23.84 19.89
CA ASN A 465 3.65 -24.73 19.04
C ASN A 465 3.25 -24.02 17.73
N TYR A 466 3.70 -24.56 16.60
CA TYR A 466 3.37 -24.03 15.26
C TYR A 466 2.68 -25.11 14.43
N PRO A 467 1.34 -25.22 14.47
CA PRO A 467 0.65 -26.18 13.62
C PRO A 467 0.92 -25.85 12.16
N ALA A 468 1.26 -26.87 11.37
CA ALA A 468 1.27 -26.75 9.92
C ALA A 468 -0.11 -26.25 9.47
N GLY A 469 -0.13 -25.16 8.71
CA GLY A 469 -1.36 -24.70 8.09
C GLY A 469 -1.79 -25.64 6.99
N ARG A 470 -3.04 -25.49 6.53
CA ARG A 470 -3.62 -26.29 5.44
C ARG A 470 -2.69 -26.40 4.24
N PHE A 471 -2.14 -25.27 3.81
CA PHE A 471 -1.01 -25.21 2.90
C PHE A 471 0.14 -24.42 3.54
N THR A 472 1.35 -24.99 3.55
CA THR A 472 2.55 -24.32 4.08
C THR A 472 3.77 -24.61 3.22
N LYS A 473 4.61 -23.60 3.00
CA LYS A 473 5.85 -23.66 2.21
C LYS A 473 7.10 -23.41 3.09
N GLY A 474 8.14 -24.23 2.93
CA GLY A 474 9.44 -24.11 3.60
C GLY A 474 9.42 -24.31 5.12
N ALA A 475 10.48 -23.87 5.81
CA ALA A 475 10.66 -24.04 7.25
C ALA A 475 9.55 -23.42 8.12
N MET A 476 9.15 -24.10 9.19
CA MET A 476 8.11 -23.61 10.12
C MET A 476 8.57 -22.44 11.01
N THR A 477 9.87 -22.43 11.32
CA THR A 477 10.52 -21.46 12.20
C THR A 477 11.86 -21.07 11.59
N HIS A 478 12.26 -19.80 11.73
CA HIS A 478 13.62 -19.35 11.46
C HIS A 478 14.36 -19.12 12.77
N ILE A 479 15.57 -19.67 12.87
CA ILE A 479 16.48 -19.44 13.99
C ILE A 479 17.81 -18.97 13.42
N SER A 480 18.39 -17.95 14.04
CA SER A 480 19.75 -17.49 13.75
C SER A 480 20.57 -17.44 15.02
N ILE A 481 21.82 -17.87 14.95
CA ILE A 481 22.81 -17.77 16.04
C ILE A 481 23.52 -16.41 15.95
N ASP A 482 23.71 -15.73 17.08
CA ASP A 482 24.58 -14.56 17.17
C ASP A 482 25.97 -15.00 17.64
N SER A 483 26.86 -15.30 16.67
CA SER A 483 28.22 -15.77 16.96
C SER A 483 29.16 -14.68 17.48
N TRP A 484 28.67 -13.46 17.65
CA TRP A 484 29.43 -12.31 18.08
C TRP A 484 28.98 -11.78 19.45
N ALA A 485 27.87 -12.30 19.99
CA ALA A 485 27.47 -12.03 21.36
C ALA A 485 28.49 -12.64 22.34
N LYS A 486 28.62 -12.03 23.52
CA LYS A 486 29.43 -12.56 24.62
C LYS A 486 28.91 -13.92 25.09
N GLU A 487 27.60 -14.00 25.27
CA GLU A 487 26.89 -15.22 25.67
C GLU A 487 26.26 -15.89 24.45
N LEU A 488 26.19 -17.23 24.46
CA LEU A 488 25.50 -17.98 23.41
C LEU A 488 24.05 -17.51 23.28
N THR A 489 23.73 -16.98 22.09
CA THR A 489 22.48 -16.26 21.85
C THR A 489 21.82 -16.76 20.58
N PHE A 490 20.50 -16.96 20.65
CA PHE A 490 19.68 -17.33 19.50
C PHE A 490 18.57 -16.32 19.27
N TRP A 491 18.36 -15.96 18.01
CA TRP A 491 17.20 -15.20 17.55
C TRP A 491 16.21 -16.15 16.89
N VAL A 492 14.92 -16.00 17.22
CA VAL A 492 13.85 -16.91 16.79
C VAL A 492 12.71 -16.10 16.18
N SER A 493 12.27 -16.50 15.00
CA SER A 493 11.07 -16.01 14.31
C SER A 493 10.16 -17.19 14.00
N GLY A 494 8.98 -17.21 14.63
CA GLY A 494 7.98 -18.27 14.48
C GLY A 494 6.80 -17.87 13.59
N LYS A 495 6.07 -18.87 13.10
CA LYS A 495 4.85 -18.68 12.30
C LYS A 495 3.64 -18.41 13.20
N ASN A 496 3.21 -17.16 13.34
CA ASN A 496 1.85 -16.92 13.83
C ASN A 496 0.90 -17.36 12.70
N HIS A 497 0.20 -18.48 12.89
CA HIS A 497 -0.71 -18.99 11.87
C HIS A 497 -1.88 -18.01 11.67
N ILE A 498 -1.75 -17.08 10.73
CA ILE A 498 -2.89 -16.39 10.14
C ILE A 498 -3.56 -17.40 9.22
N ARG A 499 -4.74 -17.89 9.59
CA ARG A 499 -5.58 -18.62 8.62
C ARG A 499 -5.93 -17.64 7.51
N THR A 500 -5.67 -18.01 6.25
CA THR A 500 -6.23 -17.23 5.14
C THR A 500 -7.74 -17.20 5.29
N GLU A 501 -8.40 -16.16 4.78
CA GLU A 501 -9.88 -16.08 4.82
C GLU A 501 -10.52 -17.30 4.16
N GLU A 502 -9.87 -17.81 3.12
CA GLU A 502 -10.15 -19.09 2.48
C GLU A 502 -10.00 -20.27 3.45
N ALA A 503 -8.90 -20.37 4.20
CA ALA A 503 -8.74 -21.38 5.26
C ALA A 503 -9.75 -21.23 6.42
N ASN A 504 -10.24 -20.01 6.70
CA ASN A 504 -11.31 -19.76 7.67
C ASN A 504 -12.67 -20.26 7.13
N LYS A 505 -13.04 -19.89 5.90
CA LYS A 505 -14.25 -20.37 5.19
C LYS A 505 -14.29 -21.89 5.16
N TRP A 506 -13.18 -22.52 4.80
CA TRP A 506 -13.11 -23.98 4.69
C TRP A 506 -13.00 -24.70 6.04
N SER A 507 -12.81 -23.99 7.16
CA SER A 507 -12.67 -24.58 8.51
C SER A 507 -13.91 -24.44 9.39
N GLY A 508 -14.98 -23.80 8.89
CA GLY A 508 -16.19 -23.51 9.64
C GLY A 508 -16.01 -22.59 10.86
N ARG A 509 -14.78 -22.21 11.22
CA ARG A 509 -14.47 -21.42 12.41
C ARG A 509 -14.25 -19.96 12.04
N ARG A 510 -15.32 -19.15 12.16
CA ARG A 510 -15.32 -17.71 11.88
C ARG A 510 -14.51 -16.85 12.87
N ASN A 511 -14.13 -17.38 14.04
CA ASN A 511 -13.65 -16.57 15.18
C ASN A 511 -12.12 -16.57 15.46
N SER A 512 -11.26 -17.13 14.60
CA SER A 512 -9.83 -17.28 14.95
C SER A 512 -8.94 -16.05 14.72
N ASP A 513 -9.44 -15.04 13.99
CA ASP A 513 -8.72 -13.77 13.71
C ASP A 513 -8.76 -12.76 14.87
N ALA A 514 -9.54 -13.05 15.93
CA ALA A 514 -9.86 -12.11 17.01
C ALA A 514 -8.76 -11.91 18.08
N LYS A 515 -7.62 -12.61 18.02
CA LYS A 515 -6.54 -12.42 19.02
C LYS A 515 -5.37 -11.61 18.44
N ALA A 516 -5.49 -10.28 18.45
CA ALA A 516 -4.42 -9.34 18.12
C ALA A 516 -3.07 -9.67 18.80
N LYS A 517 -3.10 -10.25 20.01
CA LYS A 517 -1.94 -10.76 20.76
C LYS A 517 -1.04 -11.72 19.94
N ARG A 518 -1.61 -12.51 19.02
CA ARG A 518 -0.84 -13.43 18.16
C ARG A 518 -0.11 -12.72 17.03
N PHE A 519 -0.51 -11.52 16.61
CA PHE A 519 0.17 -10.82 15.51
C PHE A 519 1.31 -9.93 16.04
N VAL A 520 1.18 -9.50 17.29
CA VAL A 520 2.19 -8.72 18.01
C VAL A 520 3.43 -9.55 18.35
N SER A 521 3.34 -10.87 18.57
CA SER A 521 4.52 -11.69 18.85
C SER A 521 5.51 -11.62 17.67
N GLY A 522 6.70 -11.08 17.96
CA GLY A 522 7.68 -10.70 16.96
C GLY A 522 8.86 -11.65 16.85
N VAL A 523 9.96 -11.12 16.33
CA VAL A 523 11.29 -11.72 16.43
C VAL A 523 11.75 -11.65 17.89
N ARG A 524 12.27 -12.77 18.41
CA ARG A 524 12.61 -12.96 19.82
C ARG A 524 14.07 -13.33 20.01
N LYS A 525 14.67 -12.90 21.11
CA LYS A 525 16.05 -13.20 21.50
C LYS A 525 16.06 -14.12 22.73
N TYR A 526 16.87 -15.17 22.69
CA TYR A 526 17.01 -16.17 23.76
C TYR A 526 18.46 -16.28 24.23
N GLN A 527 18.64 -16.37 25.54
CA GLN A 527 19.91 -16.64 26.24
C GLN A 527 19.65 -17.55 27.45
N LYS A 528 20.69 -18.20 27.96
CA LYS A 528 20.60 -18.93 29.24
C LYS A 528 20.59 -17.94 30.40
N VAL A 529 19.59 -18.03 31.26
CA VAL A 529 19.52 -17.36 32.56
C VAL A 529 19.36 -18.44 33.60
N LYS A 530 20.32 -18.55 34.53
CA LYS A 530 20.38 -19.63 35.55
C LYS A 530 20.23 -21.04 34.93
N GLY A 531 20.92 -21.27 33.80
CA GLY A 531 20.90 -22.55 33.08
C GLY A 531 19.69 -22.79 32.16
N ILE A 532 18.68 -21.93 32.18
CA ILE A 532 17.42 -22.11 31.44
C ILE A 532 17.35 -21.14 30.25
N TRP A 533 16.99 -21.63 29.07
CA TRP A 533 16.72 -20.82 27.89
C TRP A 533 15.54 -19.88 28.10
N THR A 534 15.82 -18.59 28.16
CA THR A 534 14.86 -17.54 28.52
C THR A 534 14.74 -16.51 27.39
N GLU A 535 13.52 -16.09 27.07
CA GLU A 535 13.24 -14.97 26.17
C GLU A 535 13.64 -13.66 26.86
N ILE A 536 14.72 -13.02 26.39
CA ILE A 536 15.24 -11.78 26.98
C ILE A 536 14.81 -10.52 26.21
N LEU A 537 14.32 -10.69 24.97
CA LEU A 537 13.84 -9.59 24.14
C LEU A 537 12.78 -10.08 23.14
N ASN A 538 11.77 -9.25 22.90
CA ASN A 538 10.69 -9.52 21.95
C ASN A 538 10.31 -8.26 21.17
N PHE A 539 10.38 -8.31 19.85
CA PHE A 539 9.98 -7.20 18.97
C PHE A 539 8.54 -6.75 19.22
N GLY A 540 7.66 -7.66 19.64
CA GLY A 540 6.27 -7.33 19.99
C GLY A 540 6.13 -6.33 21.13
N ASN A 541 7.08 -6.30 22.07
CA ASN A 541 7.07 -5.34 23.17
C ASN A 541 7.37 -3.91 22.69
N PHE A 542 8.15 -3.75 21.62
CA PHE A 542 8.40 -2.44 20.99
C PHE A 542 7.17 -1.97 20.20
N VAL A 543 6.51 -2.89 19.50
CA VAL A 543 5.29 -2.60 18.73
C VAL A 543 4.17 -2.12 19.65
N ASN A 544 3.93 -2.81 20.78
CA ASN A 544 2.85 -2.45 21.72
C ASN A 544 2.98 -1.05 22.32
N LYS A 545 4.20 -0.49 22.36
CA LYS A 545 4.44 0.87 22.86
C LYS A 545 4.03 1.96 21.86
N THR A 546 4.00 1.66 20.57
CA THR A 546 3.92 2.65 19.49
C THR A 546 2.78 2.43 18.50
N VAL A 547 2.24 1.21 18.43
CA VAL A 547 1.21 0.80 17.48
C VAL A 547 0.10 0.08 18.23
N LYS A 548 -1.11 0.67 18.27
CA LYS A 548 -2.27 0.04 18.91
C LYS A 548 -2.81 -1.14 18.11
N ARG A 549 -2.84 -1.02 16.78
CA ARG A 549 -3.24 -2.10 15.88
C ARG A 549 -2.02 -2.78 15.28
N GLY A 550 -1.52 -3.79 15.99
CA GLY A 550 -0.36 -4.57 15.57
C GLY A 550 -0.59 -5.36 14.27
N LYS A 551 -1.85 -5.74 13.99
CA LYS A 551 -2.25 -6.51 12.79
C LYS A 551 -1.82 -5.80 11.49
N SER A 552 -1.34 -6.58 10.51
CA SER A 552 -1.04 -6.09 9.17
C SER A 552 -2.31 -5.73 8.41
N LEU A 553 -2.23 -4.70 7.56
CA LEU A 553 -3.35 -4.18 6.77
C LEU A 553 -3.90 -5.25 5.84
N LYS A 554 -5.22 -5.47 5.86
CA LYS A 554 -5.91 -6.29 4.86
C LYS A 554 -6.07 -5.47 3.59
N TRP A 555 -5.75 -6.07 2.44
CA TRP A 555 -5.86 -5.43 1.11
C TRP A 555 -5.12 -4.08 0.96
N ASN A 556 -4.15 -3.78 1.82
CA ASN A 556 -3.49 -2.47 1.91
C ASN A 556 -4.44 -1.28 2.06
N ILE A 557 -5.66 -1.50 2.56
CA ILE A 557 -6.62 -0.41 2.81
C ILE A 557 -6.29 0.23 4.15
N GLN A 558 -5.87 1.49 4.10
CA GLN A 558 -5.66 2.35 5.26
C GLN A 558 -6.19 3.75 4.92
N ASN A 559 -7.53 3.87 4.90
CA ASN A 559 -8.19 5.12 4.61
C ASN A 559 -7.88 6.15 5.70
N LEU A 560 -7.64 7.39 5.29
CA LEU A 560 -7.30 8.49 6.18
C LEU A 560 -8.40 9.56 6.12
N TYR A 561 -8.79 10.08 7.28
CA TYR A 561 -9.78 11.14 7.41
C TYR A 561 -9.36 12.11 8.50
N VAL A 562 -9.58 13.40 8.31
CA VAL A 562 -9.35 14.39 9.36
C VAL A 562 -10.70 14.88 9.84
N ASN A 563 -10.91 14.90 11.15
CA ASN A 563 -12.00 15.66 11.73
C ASN A 563 -11.60 17.14 11.75
N PRO A 564 -12.24 18.01 10.94
CA PRO A 564 -11.81 19.39 10.77
C PRO A 564 -12.04 20.26 12.01
N SER A 565 -12.92 19.85 12.93
CA SER A 565 -13.19 20.64 14.15
C SER A 565 -12.15 20.40 15.25
N THR A 566 -11.49 19.24 15.24
CA THR A 566 -10.48 18.85 16.25
C THR A 566 -9.06 18.75 15.70
N GLY A 567 -8.91 18.58 14.38
CA GLY A 567 -7.64 18.30 13.72
C GLY A 567 -7.11 16.89 13.92
N LYS A 568 -7.86 16.01 14.61
CA LYS A 568 -7.48 14.61 14.83
C LYS A 568 -7.60 13.80 13.54
N LEU A 569 -6.68 12.86 13.37
CA LEU A 569 -6.66 11.91 12.26
C LEU A 569 -7.45 10.66 12.64
N TYR A 570 -8.35 10.21 11.77
CA TYR A 570 -9.05 8.94 11.87
C TYR A 570 -8.57 8.01 10.78
N VAL A 571 -8.26 6.77 11.15
CA VAL A 571 -7.75 5.73 10.24
C VAL A 571 -8.74 4.58 10.19
N GLY A 572 -9.26 4.31 9.00
CA GLY A 572 -10.10 3.15 8.69
C GLY A 572 -9.29 2.06 8.00
N GLU A 573 -8.89 1.04 8.76
CA GLU A 573 -8.20 -0.15 8.21
C GLU A 573 -9.19 -1.29 8.07
N ALA A 574 -9.20 -1.95 6.92
CA ALA A 574 -10.23 -2.95 6.65
C ALA A 574 -10.10 -4.19 7.54
N ASP A 575 -11.10 -4.41 8.39
CA ASP A 575 -11.11 -5.46 9.43
C ASP A 575 -12.47 -6.17 9.55
N SER A 576 -13.48 -5.77 8.78
CA SER A 576 -14.81 -6.37 8.75
C SER A 576 -14.96 -7.44 7.65
N GLY A 577 -15.50 -8.62 7.98
CA GLY A 577 -15.80 -9.71 7.02
C GLY A 577 -17.24 -9.65 6.49
N PRO A 578 -17.62 -10.44 5.47
CA PRO A 578 -16.82 -11.44 4.72
C PRO A 578 -15.98 -10.87 3.57
N THR A 579 -16.11 -9.58 3.23
CA THR A 579 -15.38 -8.96 2.10
C THR A 579 -14.01 -8.43 2.51
N GLY A 580 -13.84 -8.10 3.79
CA GLY A 580 -12.58 -7.54 4.28
C GLY A 580 -12.32 -6.12 3.84
N LYS A 581 -13.32 -5.35 3.37
CA LYS A 581 -13.13 -3.97 2.85
C LYS A 581 -13.83 -2.88 3.68
N ALA A 582 -14.73 -3.26 4.58
CA ALA A 582 -15.32 -2.38 5.59
C ALA A 582 -14.49 -2.39 6.88
N PHE A 583 -14.77 -1.46 7.79
CA PHE A 583 -14.10 -1.38 9.10
C PHE A 583 -15.11 -1.36 10.26
N MET A 584 -14.82 -2.12 11.31
CA MET A 584 -15.57 -2.23 12.56
C MET A 584 -15.09 -1.23 13.62
N GLU A 585 -13.85 -0.76 13.46
CA GLU A 585 -13.17 0.11 14.40
C GLU A 585 -12.39 1.20 13.65
N LEU A 586 -12.37 2.41 14.20
CA LEU A 586 -11.47 3.49 13.78
C LEU A 586 -10.32 3.65 14.75
N LEU A 587 -9.15 4.02 14.24
CA LEU A 587 -8.07 4.56 15.06
C LEU A 587 -8.17 6.08 15.02
N GLU A 588 -8.50 6.71 16.14
CA GLU A 588 -8.34 8.15 16.34
C GLU A 588 -6.92 8.43 16.81
N ILE A 589 -6.21 9.29 16.09
CA ILE A 589 -4.82 9.65 16.33
C ILE A 589 -4.74 11.16 16.58
N ASP A 590 -4.18 11.55 17.72
CA ASP A 590 -3.74 12.93 17.92
C ASP A 590 -2.43 13.13 17.15
N PRO A 591 -2.39 13.98 16.11
CA PRO A 591 -1.20 14.12 15.28
C PRO A 591 -0.05 14.85 15.97
N ASN A 592 -0.31 15.58 17.05
CA ASN A 592 0.70 16.33 17.79
C ASN A 592 1.43 15.39 18.76
N THR A 593 0.68 14.61 19.54
CA THR A 593 1.25 13.69 20.54
C THR A 593 1.59 12.31 19.96
N GLY A 594 0.88 11.87 18.91
CA GLY A 594 0.95 10.52 18.36
C GLY A 594 0.11 9.51 19.15
N GLU A 595 -0.65 9.94 20.15
CA GLU A 595 -1.53 9.06 20.92
C GLU A 595 -2.63 8.48 20.02
N VAL A 596 -2.94 7.19 20.23
CA VAL A 596 -3.92 6.45 19.44
C VAL A 596 -5.01 5.87 20.35
N LYS A 597 -6.27 6.21 20.06
CA LYS A 597 -7.48 5.66 20.67
C LYS A 597 -8.20 4.77 19.65
N VAL A 598 -8.62 3.58 20.07
CA VAL A 598 -9.47 2.69 19.26
C VAL A 598 -10.93 3.02 19.55
N ILE A 599 -11.73 3.19 18.50
CA ILE A 599 -13.15 3.48 18.58
C ILE A 599 -13.91 2.34 17.91
N VAL A 600 -14.76 1.66 18.65
CA VAL A 600 -15.68 0.63 18.12
C VAL A 600 -16.90 1.32 17.52
N LEU A 601 -17.26 0.95 16.30
CA LEU A 601 -18.36 1.58 15.56
C LEU A 601 -19.70 0.88 15.80
N PRO A 602 -20.84 1.61 15.75
CA PRO A 602 -22.18 1.05 15.92
C PRO A 602 -22.59 0.09 14.79
N PHE A 603 -22.01 0.26 13.60
CA PHE A 603 -22.09 -0.67 12.48
C PHE A 603 -20.81 -0.58 11.65
N ASN A 604 -20.69 -1.40 10.61
CA ASN A 604 -19.49 -1.51 9.79
C ASN A 604 -19.58 -0.66 8.49
N PRO A 605 -19.11 0.60 8.47
CA PRO A 605 -19.08 1.39 7.25
C PRO A 605 -18.01 0.92 6.26
N MET A 606 -18.26 1.20 4.98
CA MET A 606 -17.27 1.06 3.90
C MET A 606 -16.50 2.35 3.64
N ASP A 607 -17.09 3.50 3.99
CA ASP A 607 -16.48 4.82 3.84
C ASP A 607 -17.06 5.78 4.88
N ILE A 608 -16.30 6.82 5.23
CA ILE A 608 -16.73 7.87 6.16
C ILE A 608 -16.40 9.26 5.63
N ALA A 609 -17.06 10.27 6.17
CA ALA A 609 -16.75 11.68 5.92
C ALA A 609 -17.05 12.51 7.18
N PHE A 610 -16.39 13.65 7.29
CA PHE A 610 -16.64 14.62 8.35
C PHE A 610 -17.19 15.91 7.74
N ASP A 611 -18.15 16.53 8.42
CA ASP A 611 -18.52 17.93 8.15
C ASP A 611 -17.68 18.89 9.01
N LEU A 612 -17.84 20.20 8.79
CA LEU A 612 -17.10 21.24 9.51
C LEU A 612 -17.41 21.31 11.01
N ASP A 613 -18.57 20.82 11.43
CA ASP A 613 -18.98 20.79 12.84
C ASP A 613 -18.35 19.57 13.57
N GLY A 614 -17.83 18.60 12.81
CA GLY A 614 -17.16 17.41 13.31
C GLY A 614 -18.08 16.21 13.49
N LEU A 615 -19.27 16.24 12.89
CA LEU A 615 -20.13 15.06 12.79
C LEU A 615 -19.48 14.06 11.83
N ILE A 616 -19.54 12.78 12.19
CA ILE A 616 -19.09 11.69 11.34
C ILE A 616 -20.28 11.12 10.57
N TYR A 617 -20.14 11.02 9.26
CA TYR A 617 -21.09 10.39 8.36
C TYR A 617 -20.52 9.06 7.95
N MET A 618 -21.30 8.01 8.11
CA MET A 618 -20.89 6.63 7.90
C MET A 618 -21.85 5.97 6.92
N ARG A 619 -21.30 5.39 5.85
CA ARG A 619 -22.12 4.74 4.83
C ARG A 619 -21.89 3.24 4.77
N THR A 620 -22.97 2.51 4.53
CA THR A 620 -22.94 1.17 3.96
C THR A 620 -23.08 1.28 2.43
N MET A 621 -23.59 0.24 1.77
CA MET A 621 -23.83 0.29 0.34
C MET A 621 -25.02 1.19 0.03
N ASN A 622 -26.13 0.98 0.74
CA ASN A 622 -27.42 1.59 0.49
C ASN A 622 -27.92 2.50 1.62
N ILE A 623 -27.13 2.74 2.68
CA ILE A 623 -27.54 3.57 3.82
C ILE A 623 -26.44 4.57 4.19
N LEU A 624 -26.83 5.77 4.61
CA LEU A 624 -25.98 6.76 5.27
C LEU A 624 -26.58 7.15 6.63
N VAL A 625 -25.76 7.11 7.68
CA VAL A 625 -26.11 7.55 9.04
C VAL A 625 -25.05 8.54 9.52
N ARG A 626 -25.40 9.48 10.40
CA ARG A 626 -24.44 10.41 11.00
C ARG A 626 -24.49 10.41 12.53
N TYR A 627 -23.34 10.63 13.15
CA TYR A 627 -23.16 10.60 14.60
C TYR A 627 -22.36 11.80 15.09
N ASP A 628 -22.63 12.21 16.31
CA ASP A 628 -21.76 13.14 17.05
C ASP A 628 -20.53 12.38 17.54
N THR A 629 -19.32 12.86 17.23
CA THR A 629 -18.08 12.13 17.57
C THR A 629 -17.68 12.20 19.04
N LYS A 630 -18.31 13.08 19.83
CA LYS A 630 -18.03 13.21 21.27
C LYS A 630 -18.88 12.21 22.07
N THR A 631 -20.14 12.09 21.70
CA THR A 631 -21.14 11.28 22.41
C THR A 631 -21.44 9.94 21.74
N TRP A 632 -21.10 9.79 20.46
CA TRP A 632 -21.48 8.66 19.59
C TRP A 632 -22.99 8.41 19.52
N LYS A 633 -23.79 9.43 19.82
CA LYS A 633 -25.23 9.43 19.59
C LYS A 633 -25.52 9.75 18.12
N GLU A 634 -26.51 9.06 17.55
CA GLU A 634 -27.00 9.33 16.20
C GLU A 634 -27.60 10.75 16.14
N VAL A 635 -27.31 11.47 15.05
CA VAL A 635 -27.89 12.78 14.79
C VAL A 635 -28.88 12.63 13.63
N PRO A 636 -30.20 12.69 13.88
CA PRO A 636 -31.20 12.37 12.86
C PRO A 636 -31.15 13.33 11.67
N PHE A 637 -31.49 12.84 10.49
CA PHE A 637 -31.81 13.67 9.33
C PHE A 637 -33.29 14.11 9.40
N ASP A 638 -33.57 15.36 9.03
CA ASP A 638 -34.94 15.88 8.98
C ASP A 638 -35.81 15.08 7.98
N TYR A 639 -35.19 14.58 6.91
CA TYR A 639 -35.83 13.79 5.84
C TYR A 639 -35.25 12.37 5.72
N GLY A 640 -34.82 11.77 6.83
CA GLY A 640 -34.36 10.39 6.87
C GLY A 640 -35.48 9.38 7.13
N ALA A 641 -35.14 8.10 7.00
CA ALA A 641 -36.02 6.97 7.26
C ALA A 641 -35.51 6.15 8.46
N GLU A 642 -36.43 5.62 9.26
CA GLU A 642 -36.08 4.67 10.31
C GLU A 642 -35.69 3.31 9.69
N LYS A 643 -34.66 2.67 10.25
CA LYS A 643 -34.28 1.30 9.90
C LYS A 643 -34.01 0.50 11.16
N LYS A 644 -34.73 -0.63 11.31
CA LYS A 644 -34.55 -1.57 12.43
C LYS A 644 -33.13 -2.14 12.53
N ARG A 645 -32.37 -2.18 11.41
CA ARG A 645 -31.01 -2.72 11.38
C ARG A 645 -30.19 -2.19 10.18
N VAL A 646 -28.99 -1.68 10.45
CA VAL A 646 -28.00 -1.17 9.49
C VAL A 646 -26.67 -1.92 9.68
N GLY A 647 -25.93 -2.26 8.61
CA GLY A 647 -24.57 -2.85 8.71
C GLY A 647 -24.45 -4.33 8.38
N GLN A 648 -25.51 -4.97 7.88
CA GLN A 648 -25.52 -6.37 7.39
C GLN A 648 -25.96 -6.49 5.92
N ASP A 649 -25.97 -5.37 5.20
CA ASP A 649 -26.38 -5.23 3.81
C ASP A 649 -25.19 -5.35 2.85
N GLY A 650 -25.46 -5.72 1.59
CA GLY A 650 -24.49 -5.59 0.49
C GLY A 650 -23.21 -6.41 0.66
N GLY A 651 -23.26 -7.55 1.36
CA GLY A 651 -22.11 -8.41 1.60
C GLY A 651 -21.20 -7.96 2.74
N ILE A 652 -21.65 -7.02 3.59
CA ILE A 652 -21.02 -6.68 4.87
C ILE A 652 -21.63 -7.59 5.95
N GLY A 653 -20.78 -8.20 6.78
CA GLY A 653 -21.18 -8.90 7.99
C GLY A 653 -20.59 -8.21 9.23
N GLY A 654 -21.04 -8.61 10.42
CA GLY A 654 -20.54 -8.09 11.69
C GLY A 654 -21.59 -7.26 12.44
N THR A 655 -21.14 -6.19 13.10
CA THR A 655 -21.96 -5.35 13.98
C THR A 655 -23.05 -4.62 13.20
N SER A 656 -24.24 -4.58 13.78
CA SER A 656 -25.37 -3.83 13.25
C SER A 656 -26.12 -3.11 14.35
N SER A 657 -26.61 -1.92 14.05
CA SER A 657 -27.45 -1.11 14.95
C SER A 657 -28.75 -0.71 14.24
N PRO A 658 -29.83 -0.43 14.98
CA PRO A 658 -30.93 0.34 14.41
C PRO A 658 -30.44 1.75 14.03
N SER A 659 -31.21 2.43 13.19
CA SER A 659 -31.06 3.85 12.90
C SER A 659 -32.43 4.53 13.00
N ILE A 660 -32.48 5.64 13.74
CA ILE A 660 -33.68 6.43 13.96
C ILE A 660 -33.99 7.34 12.76
N SER A 661 -32.97 7.74 11.99
CA SER A 661 -33.15 8.51 10.76
C SER A 661 -31.91 8.43 9.87
N CYS A 662 -32.01 7.64 8.79
CA CYS A 662 -30.95 7.43 7.81
C CYS A 662 -31.35 7.87 6.39
N ILE A 663 -30.36 8.23 5.56
CA ILE A 663 -30.60 8.41 4.11
C ILE A 663 -30.51 7.06 3.43
N LEU A 664 -31.52 6.74 2.62
CA LEU A 664 -31.54 5.57 1.76
C LEU A 664 -30.87 5.91 0.42
N LEU A 665 -29.77 5.23 0.12
CA LEU A 665 -28.97 5.44 -1.09
C LEU A 665 -29.46 4.53 -2.22
N PRO A 666 -29.60 5.02 -3.46
CA PRO A 666 -30.09 4.24 -4.61
C PRO A 666 -29.01 3.32 -5.21
N ALA A 667 -28.29 2.58 -4.36
CA ALA A 667 -27.28 1.61 -4.78
C ALA A 667 -27.90 0.22 -4.93
N THR A 668 -27.70 -0.41 -6.08
CA THR A 668 -28.33 -1.70 -6.42
C THR A 668 -27.34 -2.87 -6.49
N ASN A 669 -26.04 -2.62 -6.34
CA ASN A 669 -25.01 -3.65 -6.52
C ASN A 669 -23.80 -3.51 -5.60
N ALA A 670 -23.21 -4.65 -5.24
CA ALA A 670 -22.12 -4.79 -4.26
C ALA A 670 -20.75 -5.17 -4.88
N VAL A 671 -20.58 -5.16 -6.21
CA VAL A 671 -19.36 -5.68 -6.86
C VAL A 671 -18.07 -5.00 -6.38
N CYS A 672 -18.11 -3.70 -6.13
CA CYS A 672 -16.96 -2.93 -5.66
C CYS A 672 -17.17 -2.44 -4.22
N TYR A 673 -16.72 -3.23 -3.24
CA TYR A 673 -16.91 -2.95 -1.81
C TYR A 673 -16.10 -1.75 -1.25
N HIS A 674 -15.48 -0.91 -2.09
CA HIS A 674 -14.96 0.41 -1.68
C HIS A 674 -15.85 1.58 -2.16
N GLN A 675 -16.92 1.28 -2.92
CA GLN A 675 -18.10 2.11 -3.18
C GLN A 675 -17.89 3.49 -3.84
N GLY A 676 -16.75 3.73 -4.48
CA GLY A 676 -16.50 4.97 -5.23
C GLY A 676 -16.28 6.24 -4.39
N GLY A 677 -16.52 6.18 -3.09
CA GLY A 677 -16.25 7.28 -2.16
C GLY A 677 -17.48 8.11 -1.79
N MET A 678 -17.29 9.03 -0.85
CA MET A 678 -18.19 10.15 -0.56
C MET A 678 -17.47 11.38 -0.01
N SER A 679 -18.15 12.51 0.03
CA SER A 679 -17.63 13.74 0.61
C SER A 679 -18.75 14.67 1.11
N ILE A 680 -18.35 15.63 1.94
CA ILE A 680 -19.22 16.68 2.46
C ILE A 680 -18.50 18.01 2.31
N ASN A 681 -19.15 18.99 1.69
CA ASN A 681 -18.58 20.35 1.57
C ASN A 681 -18.83 21.17 2.85
N ALA A 682 -18.34 22.40 2.89
CA ALA A 682 -18.48 23.25 4.07
C ALA A 682 -19.93 23.64 4.41
N LYS A 683 -20.84 23.59 3.42
CA LYS A 683 -22.26 23.91 3.60
C LYS A 683 -23.08 22.70 4.08
N GLY A 684 -22.46 21.52 4.16
CA GLY A 684 -23.13 20.27 4.51
C GLY A 684 -23.83 19.58 3.34
N ASP A 685 -23.51 19.94 2.09
CA ASP A 685 -23.95 19.15 0.93
C ASP A 685 -23.14 17.86 0.85
N ILE A 686 -23.82 16.74 0.61
CA ILE A 686 -23.29 15.38 0.74
C ILE A 686 -23.27 14.74 -0.65
N ALA A 687 -22.09 14.48 -1.22
CA ALA A 687 -21.94 13.78 -2.50
C ALA A 687 -21.54 12.32 -2.29
N ILE A 688 -22.26 11.37 -2.90
CA ILE A 688 -22.05 9.93 -2.73
C ILE A 688 -22.10 9.22 -4.08
N ALA A 689 -21.13 8.34 -4.32
CA ALA A 689 -21.17 7.41 -5.44
C ALA A 689 -22.03 6.18 -5.08
N CYS A 690 -23.03 5.88 -5.91
CA CYS A 690 -23.95 4.75 -5.77
C CYS A 690 -23.79 3.82 -6.98
N HIS A 691 -23.43 2.56 -6.75
CA HIS A 691 -23.33 1.59 -7.83
C HIS A 691 -24.70 1.23 -8.38
N THR A 692 -24.86 1.33 -9.70
CA THR A 692 -26.12 1.09 -10.41
C THR A 692 -25.88 0.05 -11.49
N ALA A 693 -26.27 -1.21 -11.22
CA ALA A 693 -26.26 -2.27 -12.22
C ALA A 693 -27.67 -2.52 -12.76
N THR A 694 -27.78 -2.82 -14.06
CA THR A 694 -29.05 -3.23 -14.70
C THR A 694 -29.33 -4.73 -14.58
N LYS A 695 -28.36 -5.53 -14.14
CA LYS A 695 -28.49 -6.97 -13.84
C LYS A 695 -27.91 -7.28 -12.46
N LYS A 696 -28.59 -8.09 -11.65
CA LYS A 696 -28.08 -8.56 -10.34
C LYS A 696 -26.78 -9.35 -10.56
N TYR A 697 -25.71 -8.98 -9.87
CA TYR A 697 -24.47 -9.76 -9.84
C TYR A 697 -24.60 -10.85 -8.77
N LYS A 698 -24.46 -12.13 -9.15
CA LYS A 698 -24.30 -13.24 -8.20
C LYS A 698 -22.81 -13.49 -7.99
N SER A 699 -22.30 -13.33 -6.77
CA SER A 699 -20.93 -13.78 -6.46
C SER A 699 -20.95 -15.23 -5.99
N GLU A 700 -20.25 -16.11 -6.69
CA GLU A 700 -19.97 -17.47 -6.23
C GLU A 700 -19.02 -17.38 -5.03
N GLY A 701 -19.50 -17.61 -3.80
CA GLY A 701 -18.64 -17.70 -2.60
C GLY A 701 -18.77 -16.57 -1.55
N VAL A 702 -19.67 -15.61 -1.74
CA VAL A 702 -20.18 -14.75 -0.66
C VAL A 702 -21.71 -14.82 -0.70
N ALA A 703 -22.32 -15.33 0.37
CA ALA A 703 -23.76 -15.25 0.55
C ALA A 703 -24.13 -13.78 0.79
N VAL A 704 -24.45 -13.07 -0.29
CA VAL A 704 -24.99 -11.70 -0.22
C VAL A 704 -26.49 -11.86 0.03
N LYS A 705 -26.98 -11.41 1.19
CA LYS A 705 -28.43 -11.22 1.35
C LYS A 705 -28.86 -10.17 0.33
N ASP A 706 -30.00 -10.42 -0.33
CA ASP A 706 -30.58 -9.43 -1.23
C ASP A 706 -30.73 -8.10 -0.48
N VAL A 707 -30.20 -7.05 -1.10
CA VAL A 707 -30.31 -5.71 -0.57
C VAL A 707 -31.75 -5.26 -0.78
N GLU A 708 -32.41 -4.80 0.28
CA GLU A 708 -33.74 -4.21 0.19
C GLU A 708 -33.68 -3.04 -0.79
N ILE A 709 -34.33 -3.21 -1.95
CA ILE A 709 -34.32 -2.22 -3.01
C ILE A 709 -35.22 -1.08 -2.56
N VAL A 710 -34.62 0.02 -2.14
CA VAL A 710 -35.34 1.28 -1.89
C VAL A 710 -35.68 1.91 -3.25
N LYS A 711 -36.87 2.54 -3.36
CA LYS A 711 -37.40 3.23 -4.56
C LYS A 711 -36.28 3.68 -5.51
N THR A 712 -36.10 2.95 -6.61
CA THR A 712 -34.87 3.01 -7.42
C THR A 712 -34.85 4.24 -8.30
N TYR A 713 -33.79 5.03 -8.17
CA TYR A 713 -33.40 5.96 -9.22
C TYR A 713 -33.01 5.14 -10.46
N GLN A 714 -33.65 5.41 -11.60
CA GLN A 714 -33.28 4.84 -12.88
C GLN A 714 -32.44 5.85 -13.65
N PRO A 715 -31.19 5.52 -14.03
CA PRO A 715 -30.36 6.46 -14.77
C PRO A 715 -30.94 6.76 -16.15
N SER A 716 -30.89 8.03 -16.56
CA SER A 716 -31.28 8.43 -17.92
C SER A 716 -30.44 7.69 -18.96
N GLN A 717 -31.07 7.15 -20.00
CA GLN A 717 -30.40 6.43 -21.07
C GLN A 717 -30.06 7.38 -22.22
N TYR A 718 -28.88 7.18 -22.83
CA TYR A 718 -28.46 7.87 -24.05
C TYR A 718 -27.43 7.01 -24.81
N PRO A 719 -27.28 7.19 -26.14
CA PRO A 719 -26.28 6.47 -26.92
C PRO A 719 -24.87 6.66 -26.35
N GLY A 720 -24.18 5.57 -26.05
CA GLY A 720 -22.83 5.62 -25.46
C GLY A 720 -22.79 5.60 -23.93
N ARG A 721 -23.94 5.59 -23.23
CA ARG A 721 -23.96 5.49 -21.77
C ARG A 721 -23.41 4.15 -21.30
N THR A 722 -22.38 4.20 -20.46
CA THR A 722 -21.82 3.00 -19.83
C THR A 722 -22.80 2.36 -18.85
N SER A 723 -23.05 1.07 -19.07
CA SER A 723 -23.77 0.20 -18.13
C SER A 723 -23.04 -1.11 -17.96
N SER A 724 -22.77 -1.48 -16.71
CA SER A 724 -22.01 -2.65 -16.33
C SER A 724 -22.22 -2.94 -14.84
N SER A 725 -21.64 -4.04 -14.36
CA SER A 725 -21.69 -4.40 -12.95
C SER A 725 -20.97 -3.41 -12.01
N THR A 726 -20.07 -2.57 -12.55
CA THR A 726 -19.29 -1.58 -11.80
C THR A 726 -19.63 -0.12 -12.14
N SER A 727 -20.66 0.10 -12.97
CA SER A 727 -21.20 1.43 -13.25
C SER A 727 -21.76 2.10 -11.99
N LEU A 728 -21.72 3.43 -11.96
CA LEU A 728 -22.22 4.20 -10.82
C LEU A 728 -22.92 5.48 -11.26
N CYS A 729 -23.77 5.98 -10.36
CA CYS A 729 -24.36 7.31 -10.43
C CYS A 729 -23.90 8.09 -9.19
N ILE A 730 -23.65 9.38 -9.36
CA ILE A 730 -23.25 10.26 -8.25
C ILE A 730 -24.44 11.14 -7.90
N HIS A 731 -24.85 11.11 -6.64
CA HIS A 731 -26.00 11.86 -6.13
C HIS A 731 -25.55 12.84 -5.05
N VAL A 732 -26.30 13.93 -4.89
CA VAL A 732 -26.03 14.97 -3.88
C VAL A 732 -27.26 15.22 -3.04
N TRP A 733 -27.10 15.16 -1.72
CA TRP A 733 -28.12 15.52 -0.72
C TRP A 733 -27.73 16.81 0.00
N ASP A 734 -28.73 17.51 0.54
CA ASP A 734 -28.51 18.59 1.50
C ASP A 734 -28.23 18.04 2.91
N LYS A 735 -27.85 18.93 3.83
CA LYS A 735 -27.56 18.57 5.23
C LYS A 735 -28.75 17.98 6.01
N ARG A 736 -29.98 18.15 5.48
CA ARG A 736 -31.24 17.69 6.08
C ARG A 736 -31.65 16.32 5.56
N GLY A 737 -30.98 15.81 4.53
CA GLY A 737 -31.26 14.52 3.90
C GLY A 737 -32.15 14.60 2.66
N GLN A 738 -32.47 15.80 2.15
CA GLN A 738 -33.20 15.94 0.89
C GLN A 738 -32.26 15.82 -0.30
N ILE A 739 -32.70 15.13 -1.36
CA ILE A 739 -31.90 15.03 -2.58
C ILE A 739 -31.89 16.38 -3.31
N LYS A 740 -30.69 16.91 -3.57
CA LYS A 740 -30.48 18.15 -4.35
C LYS A 740 -30.23 17.86 -5.82
N MET A 741 -29.45 16.81 -6.11
CA MET A 741 -29.09 16.45 -7.48
C MET A 741 -28.96 14.93 -7.61
N GLN A 742 -29.37 14.41 -8.76
CA GLN A 742 -29.25 12.99 -9.12
C GLN A 742 -28.39 12.83 -10.37
N ASP A 743 -27.56 11.78 -10.39
CA ASP A 743 -26.69 11.44 -11.52
C ASP A 743 -25.93 12.65 -12.07
N VAL A 744 -25.21 13.35 -11.19
CA VAL A 744 -24.59 14.67 -11.43
C VAL A 744 -23.65 14.67 -12.63
N VAL A 745 -23.02 13.52 -12.90
CA VAL A 745 -22.20 13.26 -14.09
C VAL A 745 -22.69 11.98 -14.73
N ASN A 746 -23.24 12.08 -15.92
CA ASN A 746 -23.95 10.97 -16.53
C ASN A 746 -22.98 9.93 -17.12
N GLY A 747 -23.33 8.64 -16.99
CA GLY A 747 -22.52 7.53 -17.53
C GLY A 747 -21.20 7.28 -16.80
N THR A 748 -21.11 7.74 -15.55
CA THR A 748 -19.86 7.71 -14.78
C THR A 748 -19.25 6.30 -14.70
N PRO A 749 -17.97 6.14 -15.10
CA PRO A 749 -17.24 4.89 -14.93
C PRO A 749 -16.92 4.65 -13.45
N MET A 750 -16.35 3.49 -13.13
CA MET A 750 -15.87 3.21 -11.79
C MET A 750 -14.86 4.27 -11.33
N THR A 751 -15.01 4.74 -10.09
CA THR A 751 -14.18 5.78 -9.46
C THR A 751 -13.60 5.30 -8.14
N ASP A 752 -12.50 5.92 -7.71
CA ASP A 752 -11.82 5.65 -6.43
C ASP A 752 -11.90 6.84 -5.44
N GLY A 753 -12.75 7.80 -5.74
CA GLY A 753 -13.08 8.91 -4.86
C GLY A 753 -14.00 9.92 -5.55
N VAL A 754 -14.91 10.53 -4.77
CA VAL A 754 -15.77 11.63 -5.21
C VAL A 754 -15.76 12.74 -4.17
N PHE A 755 -15.55 13.97 -4.62
CA PHE A 755 -15.51 15.16 -3.79
C PHE A 755 -16.37 16.29 -4.36
N ILE A 756 -16.99 17.09 -3.50
CA ILE A 756 -17.82 18.23 -3.89
C ILE A 756 -17.34 19.53 -3.22
N ASP A 757 -17.37 20.64 -3.97
CA ASP A 757 -17.06 21.97 -3.41
C ASP A 757 -18.32 22.79 -3.06
N ASN A 758 -18.12 23.99 -2.53
CA ASN A 758 -19.22 24.88 -2.09
C ASN A 758 -20.03 25.51 -3.25
N LYS A 759 -19.57 25.35 -4.50
CA LYS A 759 -20.27 25.70 -5.74
C LYS A 759 -20.92 24.46 -6.38
N LEU A 760 -20.93 23.33 -5.67
CA LEU A 760 -21.44 22.04 -6.11
C LEU A 760 -20.67 21.42 -7.29
N ASN A 761 -19.47 21.93 -7.63
CA ASN A 761 -18.64 21.24 -8.63
C ASN A 761 -18.19 19.89 -8.08
N LEU A 762 -18.13 18.91 -8.97
CA LEU A 762 -17.78 17.54 -8.64
C LEU A 762 -16.36 17.22 -9.09
N TYR A 763 -15.59 16.57 -8.23
CA TYR A 763 -14.25 16.06 -8.50
C TYR A 763 -14.31 14.55 -8.37
N MET A 764 -13.85 13.82 -9.37
CA MET A 764 -13.86 12.35 -9.33
C MET A 764 -12.58 11.75 -9.89
N MET A 765 -12.10 10.68 -9.26
CA MET A 765 -10.94 9.93 -9.72
C MET A 765 -11.37 8.67 -10.46
N ALA A 766 -11.65 8.81 -11.76
CA ALA A 766 -12.02 7.70 -12.63
C ALA A 766 -10.88 6.67 -12.69
N THR A 767 -11.21 5.38 -12.54
CA THR A 767 -10.24 4.26 -12.60
C THR A 767 -9.62 4.05 -13.99
N LYS A 768 -10.10 4.77 -15.02
CA LYS A 768 -9.55 4.71 -16.37
C LYS A 768 -8.35 5.67 -16.52
N ALA A 769 -7.27 5.16 -17.10
CA ALA A 769 -6.06 5.92 -17.36
C ALA A 769 -6.26 7.04 -18.38
N ARG A 770 -5.58 8.17 -18.17
CA ARG A 770 -5.54 9.30 -19.08
C ARG A 770 -4.89 8.90 -20.40
N THR A 771 -5.47 9.34 -21.50
CA THR A 771 -4.97 9.15 -22.86
C THR A 771 -4.41 10.48 -23.38
N ILE A 772 -3.16 10.50 -23.82
CA ILE A 772 -2.54 11.68 -24.45
C ILE A 772 -1.96 11.23 -25.80
N LYS A 773 -2.27 11.98 -26.86
CA LYS A 773 -1.90 11.64 -28.26
C LYS A 773 -2.39 10.24 -28.71
N GLY A 774 -3.40 9.67 -28.04
CA GLY A 774 -3.95 8.34 -28.35
C GLY A 774 -3.29 7.19 -27.60
N LYS A 775 -2.36 7.47 -26.69
CA LYS A 775 -1.70 6.47 -25.83
C LYS A 775 -2.10 6.69 -24.37
N TYR A 776 -2.39 5.61 -23.65
CA TYR A 776 -2.61 5.68 -22.21
C TYR A 776 -1.32 6.05 -21.49
N LEU A 777 -1.41 6.80 -20.40
CA LEU A 777 -0.27 7.03 -19.52
C LEU A 777 0.19 5.72 -18.87
N GLN A 778 1.52 5.57 -18.74
CA GLN A 778 2.17 4.39 -18.17
C GLN A 778 1.82 3.09 -18.93
N ASP A 779 1.49 2.05 -18.19
CA ASP A 779 1.00 0.73 -18.58
C ASP A 779 -0.55 0.72 -18.64
N GLY A 780 -1.19 1.89 -18.48
CA GLY A 780 -2.64 2.03 -18.45
C GLY A 780 -3.28 1.61 -17.12
N MET A 781 -2.50 1.51 -16.03
CA MET A 781 -2.97 1.17 -14.68
C MET A 781 -3.21 2.39 -13.79
N SER A 782 -2.81 3.60 -14.19
CA SER A 782 -3.15 4.83 -13.45
C SER A 782 -4.62 5.19 -13.62
N SER A 783 -5.18 5.88 -12.63
CA SER A 783 -6.47 6.57 -12.68
C SER A 783 -6.32 8.00 -13.24
N THR A 784 -7.45 8.69 -13.39
CA THR A 784 -7.53 10.08 -13.86
C THR A 784 -8.46 10.90 -12.98
N LEU A 785 -7.99 12.06 -12.51
CA LEU A 785 -8.82 13.01 -11.77
C LEU A 785 -9.49 13.98 -12.75
N ILE A 786 -10.80 14.22 -12.56
CA ILE A 786 -11.61 15.06 -13.43
C ILE A 786 -12.49 15.97 -12.58
N LYS A 787 -12.61 17.25 -12.96
CA LYS A 787 -13.56 18.20 -12.37
C LYS A 787 -14.69 18.52 -13.34
N PHE A 788 -15.92 18.57 -12.83
CA PHE A 788 -17.13 18.91 -13.56
C PHE A 788 -17.94 19.99 -12.85
N LYS A 789 -18.60 20.85 -13.63
CA LYS A 789 -19.69 21.69 -13.12
C LYS A 789 -20.95 20.84 -12.84
N PRO A 790 -21.85 21.29 -11.94
CA PRO A 790 -23.08 20.57 -11.64
C PRO A 790 -23.92 20.30 -12.90
N LYS A 791 -24.32 19.04 -13.12
CA LYS A 791 -25.18 18.60 -14.24
C LYS A 791 -24.65 18.95 -15.65
N LYS A 792 -23.32 19.04 -15.81
CA LYS A 792 -22.71 19.26 -17.13
C LYS A 792 -21.97 18.04 -17.66
N GLY A 793 -21.25 17.31 -16.80
CA GLY A 793 -20.37 16.23 -17.24
C GLY A 793 -21.09 15.01 -17.81
N ARG A 794 -20.51 14.43 -18.87
CA ARG A 794 -20.98 13.18 -19.49
C ARG A 794 -19.82 12.31 -19.95
N PHE A 795 -19.98 10.99 -19.86
CA PHE A 795 -19.06 10.00 -20.38
C PHE A 795 -19.69 9.25 -21.56
N LEU A 796 -18.94 9.13 -22.67
CA LEU A 796 -19.34 8.38 -23.85
C LEU A 796 -18.39 7.21 -24.08
N GLN A 797 -18.95 6.00 -24.13
CA GLN A 797 -18.22 4.77 -24.42
C GLN A 797 -18.56 4.26 -25.84
N PRO A 798 -17.56 3.86 -26.64
CA PRO A 798 -17.82 3.19 -27.91
C PRO A 798 -18.25 1.72 -27.69
N GLY A 799 -18.93 1.16 -28.69
CA GLY A 799 -19.13 -0.29 -28.82
C GLY A 799 -20.58 -0.77 -28.61
N LYS A 800 -20.79 -2.06 -28.88
CA LYS A 800 -22.11 -2.72 -28.92
C LYS A 800 -22.56 -3.32 -27.57
N ASN A 801 -21.66 -3.39 -26.58
CA ASN A 801 -21.90 -4.05 -25.29
C ASN A 801 -22.43 -3.09 -24.20
N ILE A 802 -23.17 -2.06 -24.61
CA ILE A 802 -23.84 -1.09 -23.74
C ILE A 802 -25.32 -0.99 -24.16
N PRO A 803 -26.26 -0.58 -23.27
CA PRO A 803 -27.69 -0.68 -23.53
C PRO A 803 -28.15 0.04 -24.80
N ILE A 804 -27.58 1.23 -25.05
CA ILE A 804 -27.78 2.00 -26.27
C ILE A 804 -26.40 2.26 -26.88
N PRO A 805 -25.99 1.50 -27.92
CA PRO A 805 -24.70 1.67 -28.58
C PRO A 805 -24.55 3.07 -29.20
N LEU A 806 -23.34 3.63 -29.12
CA LEU A 806 -22.95 4.80 -29.91
C LEU A 806 -22.53 4.32 -31.30
N SER A 807 -23.22 4.77 -32.35
CA SER A 807 -22.84 4.46 -33.74
C SER A 807 -21.52 5.16 -34.11
N THR A 808 -20.77 4.55 -35.03
CA THR A 808 -19.47 5.07 -35.48
C THR A 808 -19.56 6.48 -36.06
N ASP A 809 -20.66 6.79 -36.77
CA ASP A 809 -20.89 8.12 -37.36
C ASP A 809 -21.10 9.21 -36.30
N ASN A 810 -21.50 8.81 -35.09
CA ASN A 810 -21.71 9.68 -33.94
C ASN A 810 -20.52 9.72 -32.98
N TYR A 811 -19.36 9.16 -33.37
CA TYR A 811 -18.17 9.28 -32.55
C TYR A 811 -17.68 10.74 -32.55
N PRO A 812 -17.33 11.30 -31.38
CA PRO A 812 -16.67 12.60 -31.33
C PRO A 812 -15.43 12.61 -32.22
N LYS A 813 -15.28 13.63 -33.07
CA LYS A 813 -14.15 13.80 -34.02
C LYS A 813 -12.81 14.15 -33.33
N ARG A 814 -12.63 13.72 -32.09
CA ARG A 814 -11.43 13.92 -31.27
C ARG A 814 -11.05 12.60 -30.59
N LYS A 815 -9.80 12.49 -30.17
CA LYS A 815 -9.32 11.32 -29.42
C LYS A 815 -10.00 11.27 -28.05
N GLN A 816 -10.16 10.05 -27.53
CA GLN A 816 -10.66 9.79 -26.19
C GLN A 816 -9.74 10.41 -25.13
N GLU A 817 -10.30 11.05 -24.09
CA GLU A 817 -9.52 11.64 -23.00
C GLU A 817 -8.95 10.59 -22.05
N ILE A 818 -9.68 9.50 -21.85
CA ILE A 818 -9.29 8.42 -20.95
C ILE A 818 -9.55 7.07 -21.61
N LYS A 819 -9.00 6.01 -21.04
CA LYS A 819 -9.03 4.65 -21.60
C LYS A 819 -10.46 4.16 -21.88
N GLY A 820 -10.82 4.16 -23.17
CA GLY A 820 -12.11 3.68 -23.68
C GLY A 820 -13.25 4.69 -23.62
N PHE A 821 -13.00 5.97 -23.33
CA PHE A 821 -14.05 6.97 -23.12
C PHE A 821 -13.72 8.34 -23.69
N TRP A 822 -14.71 8.97 -24.32
CA TRP A 822 -14.74 10.42 -24.43
C TRP A 822 -15.38 11.01 -23.18
N VAL A 823 -14.83 12.12 -22.71
CA VAL A 823 -15.36 12.88 -21.58
C VAL A 823 -15.83 14.23 -22.10
N GLU A 824 -17.05 14.61 -21.79
CA GLU A 824 -17.66 15.88 -22.20
C GLU A 824 -17.88 16.79 -21.00
N ASP A 825 -17.82 18.10 -21.26
CA ASP A 825 -18.13 19.16 -20.29
C ASP A 825 -17.37 19.09 -18.95
N TYR A 826 -16.11 18.65 -19.01
CA TYR A 826 -15.16 18.74 -17.90
C TYR A 826 -14.49 20.12 -17.87
N GLU A 827 -14.20 20.62 -16.67
CA GLU A 827 -13.46 21.89 -16.48
C GLU A 827 -11.96 21.68 -16.66
N TRP A 828 -11.43 20.57 -16.13
CA TRP A 828 -10.06 20.13 -16.32
C TRP A 828 -9.90 18.64 -16.02
N ILE A 829 -8.81 18.06 -16.51
CA ILE A 829 -8.44 16.66 -16.35
C ILE A 829 -6.97 16.54 -15.96
N TYR A 830 -6.62 15.58 -15.11
CA TYR A 830 -5.23 15.33 -14.67
C TYR A 830 -4.95 13.84 -14.53
N GLY A 831 -4.03 13.31 -15.34
CA GLY A 831 -3.69 11.89 -15.39
C GLY A 831 -2.51 11.44 -14.52
N GLY A 832 -2.28 10.13 -14.47
CA GLY A 832 -1.11 9.53 -13.80
C GLY A 832 -1.24 9.46 -12.28
N VAL A 833 -2.48 9.46 -11.77
CA VAL A 833 -2.81 9.46 -10.35
C VAL A 833 -3.46 8.14 -9.96
N GLY A 834 -3.54 7.86 -8.67
CA GLY A 834 -4.23 6.69 -8.13
C GLY A 834 -3.77 5.36 -8.75
N TYR A 835 -4.68 4.38 -8.73
CA TYR A 835 -4.40 3.03 -9.18
C TYR A 835 -5.70 2.33 -9.64
N GLY A 836 -5.90 2.22 -10.95
CA GLY A 836 -7.15 1.85 -11.60
C GLY A 836 -7.36 0.36 -11.90
N GLY A 837 -6.40 -0.51 -11.60
CA GLY A 837 -6.56 -1.97 -11.60
C GLY A 837 -6.55 -2.73 -12.94
N PHE A 838 -6.43 -4.07 -12.86
CA PHE A 838 -6.13 -4.98 -13.99
C PHE A 838 -7.29 -5.34 -14.89
N ASN A 839 -8.52 -5.25 -14.38
CA ASN A 839 -9.71 -5.56 -15.16
C ASN A 839 -10.09 -4.39 -16.09
N ALA A 840 -9.09 -3.70 -16.65
CA ALA A 840 -9.30 -2.53 -17.49
C ALA A 840 -10.08 -2.83 -18.78
N SER A 841 -10.21 -4.12 -19.14
CA SER A 841 -11.06 -4.63 -20.22
C SER A 841 -12.55 -4.59 -19.90
N TRP A 842 -12.96 -4.42 -18.64
CA TRP A 842 -14.37 -4.22 -18.29
C TRP A 842 -14.85 -2.85 -18.78
N SER A 843 -16.08 -2.81 -19.28
CA SER A 843 -16.67 -1.64 -19.97
C SER A 843 -16.63 -0.36 -19.13
N SER A 844 -16.75 -0.41 -17.81
CA SER A 844 -16.72 0.78 -16.93
C SER A 844 -15.46 1.00 -16.10
N GLY A 845 -14.46 0.11 -16.12
CA GLY A 845 -13.27 0.23 -15.25
C GLY A 845 -12.88 -1.07 -14.56
N GLY A 846 -11.63 -1.17 -14.10
CA GLY A 846 -11.12 -2.35 -13.42
C GLY A 846 -11.32 -2.27 -11.90
N CYS A 847 -11.80 -3.34 -11.27
CA CYS A 847 -11.80 -3.45 -9.82
C CYS A 847 -10.41 -3.88 -9.31
N ALA A 848 -9.72 -3.01 -8.57
CA ALA A 848 -8.54 -3.37 -7.80
C ALA A 848 -8.85 -3.43 -6.31
N CYS A 849 -8.38 -4.49 -5.64
CA CYS A 849 -8.48 -4.59 -4.20
C CYS A 849 -7.49 -3.66 -3.46
N TRP A 850 -6.42 -3.22 -4.13
CA TRP A 850 -5.58 -2.10 -3.70
C TRP A 850 -5.98 -0.90 -4.54
N PHE A 851 -6.43 0.17 -3.92
CA PHE A 851 -6.87 1.38 -4.61
C PHE A 851 -6.32 2.60 -3.86
N ALA A 852 -6.50 3.79 -4.43
CA ALA A 852 -6.04 5.04 -3.84
C ALA A 852 -7.21 5.98 -3.53
N ARG A 853 -7.05 6.92 -2.60
CA ARG A 853 -8.06 7.96 -2.34
C ARG A 853 -7.42 9.33 -2.19
N PHE A 854 -7.83 10.25 -3.05
CA PHE A 854 -7.44 11.66 -3.00
C PHE A 854 -8.25 12.42 -1.94
N LYS A 855 -7.83 13.64 -1.63
CA LYS A 855 -8.57 14.55 -0.74
C LYS A 855 -8.75 15.92 -1.39
N LEU A 856 -9.96 16.46 -1.29
CA LEU A 856 -10.25 17.89 -1.52
C LEU A 856 -10.30 18.60 -0.17
N ASP A 857 -9.55 19.70 -0.01
CA ASP A 857 -9.64 20.56 1.16
C ASP A 857 -10.66 21.70 0.99
N TYR A 858 -10.87 22.50 2.04
CA TYR A 858 -11.86 23.59 2.01
C TYR A 858 -11.41 24.82 1.21
N PHE A 859 -10.12 24.92 0.85
CA PHE A 859 -9.63 25.86 -0.16
C PHE A 859 -9.85 25.34 -1.60
N GLN A 860 -10.44 24.15 -1.75
CA GLN A 860 -10.69 23.46 -3.02
C GLN A 860 -9.41 23.03 -3.74
N ARG A 861 -8.36 22.73 -2.98
CA ARG A 861 -7.14 22.09 -3.48
C ARG A 861 -7.30 20.58 -3.44
N SER A 862 -6.90 19.91 -4.52
CA SER A 862 -6.89 18.46 -4.63
C SER A 862 -5.50 17.92 -4.30
N PHE A 863 -5.41 17.06 -3.29
CA PHE A 863 -4.22 16.31 -2.90
C PHE A 863 -4.36 14.89 -3.42
N VAL A 864 -3.59 14.56 -4.45
CA VAL A 864 -3.87 13.40 -5.31
C VAL A 864 -2.68 12.45 -5.31
N PRO A 865 -2.81 11.23 -4.75
CA PRO A 865 -1.73 10.24 -4.76
C PRO A 865 -1.30 9.85 -6.17
N GLU A 866 0.00 9.67 -6.37
CA GLU A 866 0.63 9.15 -7.59
C GLU A 866 1.52 7.94 -7.21
N PRO A 867 0.92 6.77 -6.89
CA PRO A 867 1.65 5.61 -6.33
C PRO A 867 2.82 5.10 -7.17
N MET A 868 2.76 5.35 -8.48
CA MET A 868 3.75 4.94 -9.47
C MET A 868 4.79 6.02 -9.77
N GLN A 869 4.63 7.21 -9.18
CA GLN A 869 5.57 8.33 -9.21
C GLN A 869 6.14 8.67 -7.84
N TYR A 870 5.71 7.94 -6.80
CA TYR A 870 6.19 8.12 -5.43
C TYR A 870 5.91 9.53 -4.89
N SER A 871 4.77 10.11 -5.29
CA SER A 871 4.41 11.48 -4.93
C SER A 871 2.92 11.65 -4.64
N VAL A 872 2.55 12.81 -4.11
CA VAL A 872 1.18 13.34 -4.06
C VAL A 872 1.17 14.70 -4.75
N SER A 873 0.38 14.84 -5.81
CA SER A 873 0.23 16.11 -6.53
C SER A 873 -0.78 17.02 -5.82
N VAL A 874 -0.49 18.33 -5.80
CA VAL A 874 -1.38 19.36 -5.24
C VAL A 874 -1.86 20.27 -6.36
N LEU A 875 -3.15 20.19 -6.69
CA LEU A 875 -3.81 20.97 -7.72
C LEU A 875 -4.72 22.01 -7.09
N ASP A 876 -4.77 23.24 -7.62
CA ASP A 876 -5.82 24.20 -7.25
C ASP A 876 -7.16 23.89 -7.93
N SER A 877 -8.18 24.70 -7.64
CA SER A 877 -9.54 24.47 -8.14
C SER A 877 -9.69 24.63 -9.67
N ASN A 878 -8.71 25.23 -10.35
CA ASN A 878 -8.63 25.34 -11.82
C ASN A 878 -7.66 24.32 -12.45
N GLY A 879 -7.16 23.37 -11.67
CA GLY A 879 -6.28 22.30 -12.16
C GLY A 879 -4.83 22.73 -12.34
N ASN A 880 -4.41 23.87 -11.77
CA ASN A 880 -2.99 24.24 -11.81
C ASN A 880 -2.21 23.39 -10.80
N LEU A 881 -1.17 22.70 -11.28
CA LEU A 881 -0.25 21.99 -10.41
C LEU A 881 0.63 22.97 -9.63
N ILE A 882 0.40 23.03 -8.31
CA ILE A 882 1.14 23.90 -7.38
C ILE A 882 2.49 23.27 -7.03
N LEU A 883 2.47 22.02 -6.55
CA LEU A 883 3.66 21.26 -6.18
C LEU A 883 3.40 19.75 -6.19
N ARG A 884 4.46 18.96 -6.01
CA ARG A 884 4.40 17.54 -5.69
C ARG A 884 5.07 17.29 -4.35
N ILE A 885 4.40 16.51 -3.52
CA ILE A 885 4.87 16.10 -2.19
C ILE A 885 5.51 14.73 -2.32
N GLY A 886 6.74 14.60 -1.84
CA GLY A 886 7.51 13.38 -1.83
C GLY A 886 8.14 13.00 -3.17
N GLN A 887 9.02 11.99 -3.08
CA GLN A 887 9.67 11.31 -4.19
C GLN A 887 10.00 9.87 -3.78
N TYR A 888 10.65 9.11 -4.68
CA TYR A 888 11.10 7.77 -4.36
C TYR A 888 11.95 7.75 -3.07
N GLY A 889 11.60 6.87 -2.14
CA GLY A 889 12.44 6.57 -0.98
C GLY A 889 11.76 5.63 0.00
N ASN A 890 12.59 5.03 0.87
CA ASN A 890 12.12 4.18 1.95
C ASN A 890 11.88 4.99 3.25
N GLU A 891 11.62 4.30 4.35
CA GLU A 891 11.38 4.93 5.66
C GLU A 891 12.57 5.73 6.22
N ASP A 892 13.78 5.53 5.71
CA ASP A 892 14.96 6.31 6.10
C ASP A 892 14.97 7.71 5.46
N SER A 893 14.18 7.90 4.41
CA SER A 893 13.94 9.19 3.76
C SER A 893 12.78 9.92 4.45
N SER A 894 13.05 10.46 5.63
CA SER A 894 12.06 11.05 6.57
C SER A 894 12.38 12.49 6.94
N GLY A 895 12.50 13.36 5.94
CA GLY A 895 12.82 14.77 6.14
C GLY A 895 14.26 15.00 6.62
N LYS A 896 14.50 16.17 7.22
CA LYS A 896 15.85 16.63 7.62
C LYS A 896 16.56 15.70 8.60
N LYS A 897 15.82 14.95 9.43
CA LYS A 897 16.38 13.99 10.40
C LYS A 897 16.43 12.55 9.90
N GLY A 898 15.97 12.28 8.67
CA GLY A 898 16.07 10.96 8.05
C GLY A 898 17.52 10.49 7.90
N LEU A 899 17.74 9.18 7.96
CA LEU A 899 19.06 8.57 7.75
C LEU A 899 19.54 8.73 6.30
N VAL A 900 18.60 8.81 5.35
CA VAL A 900 18.86 9.05 3.93
C VAL A 900 18.33 10.43 3.56
N LYS A 901 19.18 11.30 3.03
CA LYS A 901 18.78 12.64 2.59
C LYS A 901 18.22 12.57 1.18
N THR A 902 17.12 13.27 0.96
CA THR A 902 16.51 13.41 -0.36
C THR A 902 16.26 14.89 -0.66
N LYS A 903 16.17 15.26 -1.95
CA LYS A 903 16.00 16.67 -2.37
C LYS A 903 14.59 17.20 -2.06
N GLY A 904 14.39 18.51 -2.02
CA GLY A 904 13.05 19.10 -1.85
C GLY A 904 12.52 18.97 -0.42
N ASP A 905 11.31 18.44 -0.25
CA ASP A 905 10.65 18.27 1.07
C ASP A 905 11.28 17.17 1.95
N GLY A 906 12.18 16.36 1.39
CA GLY A 906 12.88 15.29 2.09
C GLY A 906 12.03 14.05 2.35
N ILE A 907 10.82 13.95 1.79
CA ILE A 907 9.87 12.86 2.04
C ILE A 907 10.07 11.75 1.00
N GLY A 908 10.52 10.57 1.44
CA GLY A 908 10.53 9.35 0.62
C GLY A 908 9.24 8.56 0.74
N LEU A 909 8.69 8.16 -0.40
CA LEU A 909 7.48 7.36 -0.50
C LEU A 909 7.77 6.10 -1.35
N PHE A 910 7.14 4.99 -1.01
CA PHE A 910 7.25 3.74 -1.78
C PHE A 910 5.93 3.35 -2.44
N HIS A 911 4.81 3.50 -1.74
CA HIS A 911 3.48 3.24 -2.29
C HIS A 911 2.44 4.13 -1.59
N PRO A 912 2.37 5.44 -1.92
CA PRO A 912 1.40 6.35 -1.32
C PRO A 912 0.01 6.14 -1.91
N ALA A 913 -0.96 5.68 -1.11
CA ALA A 913 -2.29 5.32 -1.61
C ALA A 913 -3.43 6.20 -1.08
N PHE A 914 -3.36 6.66 0.17
CA PHE A 914 -4.45 7.44 0.79
C PHE A 914 -3.91 8.76 1.32
N THR A 915 -4.69 9.82 1.16
CA THR A 915 -4.35 11.16 1.67
C THR A 915 -5.47 11.74 2.50
N ALA A 916 -5.12 12.45 3.57
CA ALA A 916 -6.04 13.31 4.31
C ALA A 916 -5.37 14.65 4.63
N VAL A 917 -6.16 15.70 4.78
CA VAL A 917 -5.66 17.06 4.89
C VAL A 917 -6.47 17.83 5.93
N HIS A 918 -5.77 18.46 6.86
CA HIS A 918 -6.35 19.40 7.82
C HIS A 918 -6.20 20.82 7.28
N SER A 919 -7.06 21.18 6.32
CA SER A 919 -7.01 22.47 5.63
C SER A 919 -5.59 22.81 5.14
N ASP A 920 -5.02 23.95 5.52
CA ASP A 920 -3.65 24.35 5.19
C ASP A 920 -2.65 24.18 6.34
N LYS A 921 -2.97 23.32 7.32
CA LYS A 921 -2.09 23.05 8.46
C LYS A 921 -1.24 21.81 8.26
N ARG A 922 -1.85 20.72 7.82
CA ARG A 922 -1.21 19.40 7.81
C ARG A 922 -1.76 18.49 6.73
N VAL A 923 -0.88 17.70 6.12
CA VAL A 923 -1.20 16.61 5.21
C VAL A 923 -0.75 15.28 5.82
N PHE A 924 -1.57 14.25 5.61
CA PHE A 924 -1.30 12.88 5.99
C PHE A 924 -1.28 11.99 4.76
N ILE A 925 -0.30 11.10 4.66
CA ILE A 925 -0.12 10.20 3.51
C ILE A 925 0.05 8.77 4.04
N SER A 926 -0.82 7.86 3.63
CA SER A 926 -0.64 6.43 3.88
C SER A 926 0.35 5.88 2.87
N ASP A 927 1.57 5.64 3.34
CA ASP A 927 2.65 5.03 2.57
C ASP A 927 2.74 3.56 2.97
N VAL A 928 1.80 2.77 2.43
CA VAL A 928 1.64 1.36 2.79
C VAL A 928 2.89 0.55 2.46
N GLY A 929 3.67 0.98 1.46
CA GLY A 929 4.93 0.37 1.08
C GLY A 929 5.97 0.39 2.19
N ASN A 930 6.13 1.54 2.85
CA ASN A 930 6.98 1.70 4.03
C ASN A 930 6.25 1.39 5.37
N ALA A 931 5.03 0.84 5.29
CA ALA A 931 4.19 0.48 6.43
C ALA A 931 3.96 1.61 7.46
N ARG A 932 3.80 2.85 6.99
CA ARG A 932 3.67 4.06 7.84
C ARG A 932 2.61 5.03 7.36
N ILE A 933 2.16 5.89 8.26
CA ILE A 933 1.42 7.12 7.90
C ILE A 933 2.39 8.29 8.05
N VAL A 934 2.69 8.99 6.96
CA VAL A 934 3.48 10.22 6.98
C VAL A 934 2.59 11.37 7.44
N SER A 935 3.06 12.14 8.42
CA SER A 935 2.50 13.42 8.82
C SER A 935 3.47 14.53 8.38
N ALA A 936 2.96 15.55 7.70
CA ALA A 936 3.76 16.70 7.28
C ALA A 936 2.98 18.00 7.40
N PHE A 937 3.66 19.07 7.79
CA PHE A 937 3.11 20.42 7.88
C PHE A 937 2.98 21.04 6.50
N LEU A 938 1.88 21.77 6.29
CA LEU A 938 1.72 22.67 5.16
C LEU A 938 2.13 24.07 5.64
N LYS A 939 3.09 24.69 4.97
CA LYS A 939 3.66 26.00 5.34
C LYS A 939 3.75 26.90 4.12
N TYR A 940 4.07 28.18 4.33
CA TYR A 940 4.20 29.18 3.27
C TYR A 940 5.53 29.91 3.34
N HIS A 941 6.13 30.20 2.18
CA HIS A 941 7.41 30.90 2.09
C HIS A 941 7.32 32.34 2.61
N LYS A 942 6.17 32.98 2.44
CA LYS A 942 5.89 34.32 2.96
C LYS A 942 4.47 34.39 3.50
N GLU A 943 4.30 35.10 4.61
CA GLU A 943 2.99 35.29 5.24
C GLU A 943 2.89 36.70 5.83
N LYS A 944 1.69 37.28 5.75
CA LYS A 944 1.30 38.54 6.40
C LYS A 944 -0.07 38.36 7.04
N ILE A 945 -0.19 38.76 8.30
CA ILE A 945 -1.42 38.71 9.09
C ILE A 945 -1.85 40.14 9.41
N ILE A 946 -3.14 40.43 9.26
CA ILE A 946 -3.72 41.75 9.49
C ILE A 946 -4.96 41.59 10.37
N ASP A 947 -5.02 42.28 11.49
CA ASP A 947 -6.23 42.35 12.31
C ASP A 947 -7.31 43.19 11.61
N VAL A 948 -8.55 42.71 11.61
CA VAL A 948 -9.71 43.50 11.18
C VAL A 948 -10.08 44.43 12.32
N LYS A 949 -9.85 45.74 12.13
CA LYS A 949 -10.17 46.78 13.12
C LYS A 949 -11.65 47.14 13.10
#